data_AF-A0A9X4BKU3-F1
#
_entry.id   AF-A0A9X4BKU3-F1
#
_cell.length_a   1.000
_cell.length_b   1.000
_cell.length_c   1.000
_cell.angle_alpha   90.00
_cell.angle_beta   90.00
_cell.angle_gamma   90.00
#
_symmetry.space_group_name_H-M   'P 1'
#
loop_
_entity.id
_entity.type
_entity.pdbx_description
1 polymer ?
#
loop_
_entity_poly.entity_id
_entity_poly.type
_entity_poly.pdbx_seq_one_letter_code
_entity_poly.pdbx_strand_id
1 'polypeptide(L)'
;MQSPLLVRYAVAALTAVVLMLAMPAHAEVCWDYTDFEPAKVPLKCVRMGNPALACSWNPTCNVDNDPSDCCMAVPDPGASQTIGAMHVAWHDCLGNVGTNANPPPPNRGLRWFAFHRQFESDFNVYRETLGLDKIDSLEWCPGMNMPYGHFGAGLLPGAHPLGCGTGINRPNNRSCDGCEAFRRCLYLNGAGPAACPAPAAPVCSVGGVTFPYTSLDQFKNADEIGTLLDAYFHGAMHGAVSDADGGGYNADCADPSCSPRDPMFWRLHKALDDVMRAWQNVKATDVVLVIDRSGSMSAPSGTGTGSRLDNAKEAADLFADLLEDGRSDGAVNRIGFASYSNNASNAAFNLPLQDVTPTLRDPAGAFATKLASLAAGGATSIGSGVVAAVGELCPGGSCATHVPAPGENERKAMLLLTDGLENVAPCLEAGCQGGAGAAIDYTTLDVAQACAVGLGNAASVNGDLLTIFTERQGGIYLNNTDATGTDLKDFFAKCFAQLTDEFIGLDPNGSFGANEAAGPIVPYQSCDDNRITFEAGWNRSDLPGDRLNLLVTSPDGDAWVPSAGAGEMSAERSWAFKRSALPYRGQSQGTWKMQLLRPQDAFVNGFATDAFAGPRQGEAIVRRQLQRLCPAGKGGKTSCGRVLYFEDGARGRSAYEAALKAEGGVTVGAIEATNDAAKFADLLRERWDLVVYARQVGPDRKEAYDAPLARAICGGTRAIVTDTRGVPEAASILRCAGAARDPRVVNRDLVQGAERFLDVAAKLVDPGRPVYAYGVAPIGGGAGAIDALFGAQGERPGAIVGKSRAGGTIHWHKNVLVTGLSQLTAFPPRTRVRTGEPLKAAVRILPPFQRLGGYPGSKMTVEVERPTAGLGGLVKRTTRSATVKADPVGSLERQLGAMKIATRKDVYELNDFGKDGDEHALNGTFSADLPISAAVDGMYTYHFRFDYPVAGCMAHRELKQSLFVDVKVNPERSKVTVGDPKASGRDRVYPVAVAPQDALGNVIGPGRAPKLACAKPCACDAKAVVDRGDGTYVIGLRVPDSAELAACSFEAFGARFAFGKRPAFPSRDSPP
;
A
#
# COMPACT_ATOMS: atom_id res chain seq x y z
N MET A 1 -18.53 11.25 60.76
CA MET A 1 -19.33 12.37 61.27
C MET A 1 -20.48 12.65 60.32
N GLN A 2 -21.60 13.06 60.88
CA GLN A 2 -22.95 13.15 60.31
C GLN A 2 -23.08 14.02 59.04
N SER A 3 -23.99 13.63 58.15
CA SER A 3 -24.62 14.44 57.06
C SER A 3 -25.56 15.52 57.66
N PRO A 4 -26.48 16.22 56.93
CA PRO A 4 -26.78 16.37 55.47
C PRO A 4 -27.24 17.80 55.04
N LEU A 5 -27.64 17.98 53.75
CA LEU A 5 -28.88 18.62 53.22
C LEU A 5 -28.63 19.26 51.82
N LEU A 6 -29.17 18.72 50.72
CA LEU A 6 -30.53 18.91 50.12
C LEU A 6 -30.68 20.29 49.44
N VAL A 7 -31.02 20.39 48.14
CA VAL A 7 -32.40 20.49 47.56
C VAL A 7 -32.23 20.78 46.03
N ARG A 8 -33.02 20.37 45.02
CA ARG A 8 -34.09 19.37 44.78
C ARG A 8 -34.46 19.38 43.24
N TYR A 9 -34.68 18.18 42.67
CA TYR A 9 -35.75 17.71 41.72
C TYR A 9 -36.06 18.45 40.39
N ALA A 10 -36.57 17.84 39.30
CA ALA A 10 -36.76 16.48 38.74
C ALA A 10 -37.61 16.65 37.45
N VAL A 11 -37.52 15.75 36.45
CA VAL A 11 -38.65 15.10 35.71
C VAL A 11 -38.12 14.18 34.57
N ALA A 12 -38.46 12.89 34.73
CA ALA A 12 -38.72 11.83 33.74
C ALA A 12 -37.73 11.55 32.58
N ALA A 13 -36.88 10.54 32.79
CA ALA A 13 -36.33 9.72 31.70
C ALA A 13 -37.07 8.36 31.68
N LEU A 14 -37.85 8.12 30.63
CA LEU A 14 -38.41 6.81 30.31
C LEU A 14 -37.23 5.90 29.89
N THR A 15 -36.86 4.96 30.75
CA THR A 15 -35.85 3.95 30.45
C THR A 15 -36.46 2.90 29.53
N ALA A 16 -36.39 3.13 28.21
CA ALA A 16 -36.48 2.04 27.25
C ALA A 16 -35.16 1.27 27.32
N VAL A 17 -35.11 0.26 28.19
CA VAL A 17 -34.10 -0.79 28.13
C VAL A 17 -34.37 -1.57 26.85
N VAL A 18 -33.80 -1.12 25.73
CA VAL A 18 -33.58 -1.98 24.58
C VAL A 18 -32.49 -2.93 25.01
N LEU A 19 -32.89 -4.10 25.51
CA LEU A 19 -32.02 -5.27 25.53
C LEU A 19 -31.58 -5.49 24.08
N MET A 20 -30.38 -5.03 23.73
CA MET A 20 -29.62 -5.62 22.63
C MET A 20 -29.26 -7.02 23.08
N LEU A 21 -30.18 -7.97 22.88
CA LEU A 21 -29.80 -9.36 22.75
C LEU A 21 -28.90 -9.39 21.51
N ALA A 22 -27.59 -9.57 21.73
CA ALA A 22 -26.68 -9.97 20.69
C ALA A 22 -27.31 -11.19 20.01
N MET A 23 -27.75 -11.04 18.76
CA MET A 23 -28.13 -12.19 17.99
C MET A 23 -26.88 -13.08 17.90
N PRO A 24 -26.97 -14.38 18.22
CA PRO A 24 -25.85 -15.28 17.97
C PRO A 24 -25.48 -15.14 16.50
N ALA A 25 -24.19 -14.98 16.21
CA ALA A 25 -23.66 -14.94 14.86
C ALA A 25 -24.28 -16.10 14.06
N HIS A 26 -25.21 -15.77 13.17
CA HIS A 26 -25.77 -16.75 12.26
C HIS A 26 -24.60 -17.17 11.37
N ALA A 27 -24.17 -18.44 11.48
CA ALA A 27 -23.41 -19.08 10.42
C ALA A 27 -24.09 -18.75 9.09
N GLU A 28 -23.30 -18.39 8.07
CA GLU A 28 -23.78 -17.92 6.76
C GLU A 28 -25.13 -18.54 6.36
N VAL A 29 -26.06 -17.66 5.96
CA VAL A 29 -27.26 -18.04 5.22
C VAL A 29 -26.84 -19.04 4.15
N CYS A 30 -27.51 -20.18 4.07
CA CYS A 30 -27.03 -21.26 3.24
C CYS A 30 -27.20 -20.87 1.76
N TRP A 31 -26.09 -20.67 1.05
CA TRP A 31 -26.10 -20.29 -0.36
C TRP A 31 -25.97 -21.53 -1.25
N ASP A 32 -26.52 -21.47 -2.45
CA ASP A 32 -26.35 -22.46 -3.51
C ASP A 32 -25.75 -21.75 -4.71
N TYR A 33 -24.65 -22.27 -5.26
CA TYR A 33 -24.26 -21.90 -6.62
C TYR A 33 -25.15 -22.67 -7.59
N THR A 34 -26.24 -22.04 -8.02
CA THR A 34 -27.03 -22.57 -9.13
C THR A 34 -26.30 -22.26 -10.43
N ASP A 35 -25.90 -23.30 -11.17
CA ASP A 35 -25.13 -23.26 -12.43
C ASP A 35 -25.90 -22.63 -13.63
N PHE A 36 -26.57 -21.50 -13.41
CA PHE A 36 -27.32 -20.74 -14.43
C PHE A 36 -26.67 -19.38 -14.75
N GLU A 37 -25.69 -18.95 -13.95
CA GLU A 37 -25.01 -17.67 -14.15
C GLU A 37 -23.86 -17.81 -15.17
N PRO A 38 -23.85 -17.00 -16.24
CA PRO A 38 -22.77 -17.00 -17.21
C PRO A 38 -21.43 -16.63 -16.56
N ALA A 39 -20.35 -17.33 -16.92
CA ALA A 39 -18.99 -16.91 -16.64
C ALA A 39 -18.77 -15.50 -17.24
N LYS A 40 -18.29 -14.55 -16.43
CA LYS A 40 -18.24 -13.13 -16.82
C LYS A 40 -16.92 -12.73 -17.47
N VAL A 41 -15.95 -13.65 -17.56
CA VAL A 41 -14.65 -13.41 -18.19
C VAL A 41 -14.35 -14.53 -19.20
N PRO A 42 -13.75 -14.22 -20.37
CA PRO A 42 -13.46 -15.24 -21.37
C PRO A 42 -12.29 -16.18 -20.98
N LEU A 43 -12.45 -17.50 -21.22
CA LEU A 43 -11.52 -18.63 -21.00
C LEU A 43 -10.15 -18.59 -21.71
N LYS A 44 -9.73 -17.46 -22.28
CA LYS A 44 -8.51 -17.42 -23.11
C LYS A 44 -7.21 -17.71 -22.31
N CYS A 45 -7.25 -17.64 -20.98
CA CYS A 45 -6.11 -17.92 -20.09
C CYS A 45 -5.61 -19.37 -20.12
N VAL A 46 -6.42 -20.36 -20.57
CA VAL A 46 -6.01 -21.79 -20.56
C VAL A 46 -5.27 -22.21 -21.84
N ARG A 47 -5.04 -21.30 -22.78
CA ARG A 47 -4.41 -21.58 -24.10
C ARG A 47 -2.88 -21.61 -24.12
N MET A 48 -2.20 -21.88 -23.00
CA MET A 48 -0.71 -21.84 -22.94
C MET A 48 -0.03 -23.06 -23.58
N GLY A 49 -0.44 -23.45 -24.79
CA GLY A 49 0.14 -24.48 -25.63
C GLY A 49 0.02 -24.07 -27.08
N ASN A 50 1.11 -24.18 -27.84
CA ASN A 50 1.27 -23.79 -29.25
C ASN A 50 -0.06 -23.61 -30.03
N PRO A 51 -0.46 -22.37 -30.38
CA PRO A 51 -1.72 -22.09 -31.07
C PRO A 51 -1.80 -22.66 -32.49
N ALA A 52 -0.72 -23.25 -33.01
CA ALA A 52 -0.70 -23.94 -34.30
C ALA A 52 -1.33 -25.35 -34.27
N LEU A 53 -1.64 -25.91 -33.09
CA LEU A 53 -2.22 -27.25 -32.93
C LEU A 53 -3.73 -27.15 -32.64
N ALA A 54 -4.53 -27.77 -33.51
CA ALA A 54 -5.97 -27.90 -33.29
C ALA A 54 -6.25 -28.89 -32.14
N CYS A 55 -7.19 -28.55 -31.26
CA CYS A 55 -7.57 -29.41 -30.13
C CYS A 55 -8.52 -30.52 -30.57
N SER A 56 -8.23 -31.75 -30.15
CA SER A 56 -9.22 -32.83 -30.03
C SER A 56 -9.04 -33.48 -28.67
N TRP A 57 -10.14 -33.69 -27.95
CA TRP A 57 -10.15 -34.53 -26.76
C TRP A 57 -9.74 -35.96 -27.14
N ASN A 58 -8.64 -36.46 -26.59
CA ASN A 58 -8.31 -37.88 -26.69
C ASN A 58 -8.63 -38.59 -25.36
N PRO A 59 -9.71 -39.40 -25.29
CA PRO A 59 -9.98 -40.22 -24.11
C PRO A 59 -8.89 -41.26 -23.83
N THR A 60 -7.95 -41.46 -24.75
CA THR A 60 -6.76 -42.30 -24.55
C THR A 60 -5.49 -41.50 -24.23
N CYS A 61 -5.58 -40.20 -23.89
CA CYS A 61 -4.42 -39.41 -23.46
C CYS A 61 -3.67 -40.16 -22.34
N ASN A 62 -2.41 -40.49 -22.60
CA ASN A 62 -1.52 -41.33 -21.78
C ASN A 62 -1.86 -42.83 -21.66
N VAL A 63 -2.69 -43.42 -22.52
CA VAL A 63 -2.81 -44.89 -22.60
C VAL A 63 -1.57 -45.52 -23.27
N ASP A 64 -0.83 -44.73 -24.06
CA ASP A 64 0.36 -45.14 -24.81
C ASP A 64 1.66 -44.39 -24.44
N ASN A 65 1.64 -43.59 -23.35
CA ASN A 65 2.74 -42.70 -22.93
C ASN A 65 3.15 -41.61 -23.97
N ASP A 66 2.30 -41.25 -24.93
CA ASP A 66 2.55 -40.11 -25.83
C ASP A 66 1.86 -38.83 -25.31
N PRO A 67 2.59 -37.82 -24.80
CA PRO A 67 1.99 -36.58 -24.31
C PRO A 67 1.50 -35.62 -25.42
N SER A 68 1.73 -35.94 -26.70
CA SER A 68 1.33 -35.10 -27.83
C SER A 68 -0.16 -35.18 -28.20
N ASP A 69 -0.89 -36.15 -27.63
CA ASP A 69 -2.32 -36.37 -27.85
C ASP A 69 -3.22 -35.72 -26.77
N CYS A 70 -2.61 -35.15 -25.72
CA CYS A 70 -3.31 -34.52 -24.62
C CYS A 70 -3.79 -33.10 -24.99
N CYS A 71 -4.98 -32.72 -24.54
CA CYS A 71 -5.60 -31.45 -24.91
C CYS A 71 -4.80 -30.26 -24.35
N MET A 72 -4.44 -29.33 -25.25
CA MET A 72 -3.53 -28.21 -24.95
C MET A 72 -4.26 -26.87 -24.72
N ALA A 73 -5.59 -26.82 -24.89
CA ALA A 73 -6.40 -25.64 -24.66
C ALA A 73 -7.88 -26.00 -24.41
N VAL A 74 -8.53 -25.27 -23.49
CA VAL A 74 -9.99 -25.35 -23.29
C VAL A 74 -10.68 -24.49 -24.37
N PRO A 75 -11.80 -24.94 -24.98
CA PRO A 75 -12.56 -24.17 -25.97
C PRO A 75 -13.03 -22.80 -25.45
N ASP A 76 -13.24 -21.83 -26.37
CA ASP A 76 -13.77 -20.52 -26.00
C ASP A 76 -15.16 -20.64 -25.33
N PRO A 77 -15.47 -19.79 -24.33
CA PRO A 77 -16.81 -19.76 -23.76
C PRO A 77 -17.77 -19.30 -24.87
N GLY A 78 -18.78 -20.10 -25.16
CA GLY A 78 -19.97 -19.57 -25.81
C GLY A 78 -20.63 -18.49 -24.93
N ALA A 79 -21.55 -17.70 -25.51
CA ALA A 79 -22.28 -16.64 -24.79
C ALA A 79 -23.14 -17.12 -23.60
N SER A 80 -23.15 -18.42 -23.31
CA SER A 80 -23.97 -19.10 -22.29
C SER A 80 -23.18 -20.08 -21.41
N GLN A 81 -21.84 -20.08 -21.43
CA GLN A 81 -21.08 -20.97 -20.56
C GLN A 81 -21.15 -20.50 -19.11
N THR A 82 -21.51 -21.40 -18.21
CA THR A 82 -21.60 -21.16 -16.76
C THR A 82 -20.27 -21.49 -16.07
N ILE A 83 -20.10 -21.12 -14.80
CA ILE A 83 -18.87 -21.41 -14.05
C ILE A 83 -18.69 -22.93 -13.85
N GLY A 84 -19.78 -23.70 -13.71
CA GLY A 84 -19.72 -25.16 -13.66
C GLY A 84 -19.35 -25.79 -15.00
N ALA A 85 -19.93 -25.36 -16.11
CA ALA A 85 -19.53 -25.81 -17.44
C ALA A 85 -18.06 -25.45 -17.77
N MET A 86 -17.54 -24.36 -17.18
CA MET A 86 -16.13 -23.99 -17.27
C MET A 86 -15.23 -25.00 -16.53
N HIS A 87 -15.62 -25.41 -15.32
CA HIS A 87 -14.91 -26.41 -14.52
C HIS A 87 -14.87 -27.80 -15.18
N VAL A 88 -16.02 -28.27 -15.69
CA VAL A 88 -16.10 -29.55 -16.41
C VAL A 88 -15.19 -29.55 -17.64
N ALA A 89 -15.26 -28.50 -18.46
CA ALA A 89 -14.44 -28.40 -19.68
C ALA A 89 -12.93 -28.42 -19.38
N TRP A 90 -12.51 -27.92 -18.22
CA TRP A 90 -11.13 -28.00 -17.76
C TRP A 90 -10.72 -29.46 -17.46
N HIS A 91 -11.52 -30.19 -16.67
CA HIS A 91 -11.27 -31.59 -16.35
C HIS A 91 -11.30 -32.49 -17.59
N ASP A 92 -12.23 -32.25 -18.51
CA ASP A 92 -12.31 -32.97 -19.78
C ASP A 92 -11.04 -32.76 -20.63
N CYS A 93 -10.46 -31.56 -20.61
CA CYS A 93 -9.26 -31.24 -21.38
C CYS A 93 -7.97 -31.78 -20.71
N LEU A 94 -7.77 -31.55 -19.42
CA LEU A 94 -6.48 -31.81 -18.76
C LEU A 94 -6.45 -33.15 -17.99
N GLY A 95 -7.55 -33.89 -18.02
CA GLY A 95 -7.72 -35.19 -17.36
C GLY A 95 -8.01 -35.07 -15.87
N ASN A 96 -8.07 -36.23 -15.20
CA ASN A 96 -8.28 -36.28 -13.75
C ASN A 96 -7.14 -35.59 -12.98
N VAL A 97 -7.49 -35.06 -11.80
CA VAL A 97 -6.53 -34.50 -10.84
C VAL A 97 -5.50 -35.56 -10.47
N GLY A 98 -4.22 -35.20 -10.44
CA GLY A 98 -3.15 -36.13 -10.04
C GLY A 98 -2.90 -37.31 -10.98
N THR A 99 -3.25 -37.22 -12.28
CA THR A 99 -2.93 -38.29 -13.24
C THR A 99 -1.42 -38.58 -13.25
N ASN A 100 -1.09 -39.88 -13.18
CA ASN A 100 0.26 -40.45 -13.05
C ASN A 100 1.18 -40.24 -14.28
N ALA A 101 0.91 -39.24 -15.13
CA ALA A 101 1.77 -38.91 -16.25
C ALA A 101 3.15 -38.53 -15.71
N ASN A 102 4.15 -39.37 -15.99
CA ASN A 102 5.51 -39.18 -15.52
C ASN A 102 6.44 -39.11 -16.74
N PRO A 103 6.87 -37.90 -17.17
CA PRO A 103 6.58 -36.59 -16.57
C PRO A 103 5.24 -35.98 -17.02
N PRO A 104 4.67 -35.03 -16.25
CA PRO A 104 3.52 -34.24 -16.69
C PRO A 104 3.86 -33.41 -17.96
N PRO A 105 2.85 -33.05 -18.79
CA PRO A 105 3.08 -32.17 -19.94
C PRO A 105 3.73 -30.84 -19.53
N PRO A 106 4.63 -30.26 -20.34
CA PRO A 106 5.24 -28.96 -20.05
C PRO A 106 4.18 -27.86 -19.83
N ASN A 107 4.40 -27.00 -18.83
CA ASN A 107 3.51 -25.87 -18.48
C ASN A 107 2.11 -26.27 -17.97
N ARG A 108 1.89 -27.55 -17.64
CA ARG A 108 0.61 -28.01 -17.06
C ARG A 108 0.29 -27.28 -15.76
N GLY A 109 1.27 -27.11 -14.87
CA GLY A 109 1.09 -26.44 -13.59
C GLY A 109 0.71 -24.96 -13.76
N LEU A 110 1.32 -24.29 -14.74
CA LEU A 110 0.99 -22.90 -15.07
C LEU A 110 -0.45 -22.74 -15.59
N ARG A 111 -0.91 -23.63 -16.47
CA ARG A 111 -2.29 -23.63 -16.98
C ARG A 111 -3.32 -23.93 -15.91
N TRP A 112 -2.99 -24.89 -15.04
CA TRP A 112 -3.79 -25.24 -13.88
C TRP A 112 -4.00 -24.01 -12.98
N PHE A 113 -2.93 -23.27 -12.70
CA PHE A 113 -3.00 -22.05 -11.90
C PHE A 113 -3.84 -20.95 -12.57
N ALA A 114 -3.62 -20.69 -13.86
CA ALA A 114 -4.37 -19.68 -14.62
C ALA A 114 -5.88 -19.95 -14.59
N PHE A 115 -6.29 -21.22 -14.71
CA PHE A 115 -7.67 -21.63 -14.55
C PHE A 115 -8.22 -21.33 -13.14
N HIS A 116 -7.52 -21.76 -12.08
CA HIS A 116 -8.00 -21.60 -10.69
C HIS A 116 -8.20 -20.13 -10.29
N ARG A 117 -7.29 -19.25 -10.72
CA ARG A 117 -7.41 -17.80 -10.47
C ARG A 117 -8.63 -17.21 -11.18
N GLN A 118 -8.87 -17.58 -12.44
CA GLN A 118 -10.03 -17.12 -13.19
C GLN A 118 -11.32 -17.63 -12.55
N PHE A 119 -11.34 -18.91 -12.20
CA PHE A 119 -12.44 -19.59 -11.55
C PHE A 119 -12.85 -18.89 -10.23
N GLU A 120 -11.88 -18.59 -9.35
CA GLU A 120 -12.12 -17.86 -8.10
C GLU A 120 -12.63 -16.43 -8.32
N SER A 121 -12.07 -15.73 -9.30
CA SER A 121 -12.49 -14.36 -9.66
C SER A 121 -13.95 -14.30 -10.11
N ASP A 122 -14.36 -15.20 -11.02
CA ASP A 122 -15.75 -15.27 -11.50
C ASP A 122 -16.72 -15.57 -10.35
N PHE A 123 -16.32 -16.44 -9.42
CA PHE A 123 -17.13 -16.76 -8.25
C PHE A 123 -17.29 -15.58 -7.30
N ASN A 124 -16.22 -14.83 -7.03
CA ASN A 124 -16.30 -13.61 -6.23
C ASN A 124 -17.20 -12.55 -6.87
N VAL A 125 -17.11 -12.38 -8.19
CA VAL A 125 -18.01 -11.46 -8.92
C VAL A 125 -19.47 -11.91 -8.79
N TYR A 126 -19.74 -13.21 -8.87
CA TYR A 126 -21.07 -13.76 -8.60
C TYR A 126 -21.54 -13.46 -7.16
N ARG A 127 -20.72 -13.80 -6.16
CA ARG A 127 -21.02 -13.57 -4.73
C ARG A 127 -21.39 -12.12 -4.44
N GLU A 128 -20.62 -11.18 -4.97
CA GLU A 128 -20.89 -9.75 -4.78
C GLU A 128 -22.25 -9.31 -5.37
N THR A 129 -22.71 -9.92 -6.47
CA THR A 129 -24.05 -9.61 -7.03
C THR A 129 -25.19 -10.05 -6.12
N LEU A 130 -24.94 -11.04 -5.26
CA LEU A 130 -25.86 -11.48 -4.22
C LEU A 130 -25.72 -10.66 -2.93
N GLY A 131 -24.80 -9.69 -2.89
CA GLY A 131 -24.47 -8.95 -1.69
C GLY A 131 -23.76 -9.81 -0.66
N LEU A 132 -22.96 -10.79 -1.11
CA LEU A 132 -22.08 -11.61 -0.28
C LEU A 132 -20.65 -11.08 -0.33
N ASP A 133 -19.90 -11.41 0.71
CA ASP A 133 -18.48 -11.08 0.77
C ASP A 133 -17.67 -12.03 -0.11
N LYS A 134 -16.51 -11.59 -0.58
CA LYS A 134 -15.57 -12.45 -1.31
C LYS A 134 -15.14 -13.64 -0.46
N ILE A 135 -14.78 -14.71 -1.16
CA ILE A 135 -14.31 -15.92 -0.51
C ILE A 135 -12.90 -15.72 0.06
N ASP A 136 -12.70 -16.19 1.29
CA ASP A 136 -11.36 -16.29 1.89
C ASP A 136 -10.69 -17.63 1.53
N SER A 137 -9.40 -17.74 1.82
CA SER A 137 -8.71 -19.03 1.80
C SER A 137 -8.83 -19.72 3.15
N LEU A 138 -8.92 -21.04 3.12
CA LEU A 138 -8.82 -21.87 4.32
C LEU A 138 -7.81 -22.99 4.11
N GLU A 139 -7.00 -23.25 5.15
CA GLU A 139 -6.26 -24.49 5.29
C GLU A 139 -7.16 -25.51 5.99
N TRP A 140 -7.21 -26.74 5.47
CA TRP A 140 -8.07 -27.79 6.02
C TRP A 140 -7.48 -28.35 7.31
N CYS A 141 -7.94 -27.84 8.46
CA CYS A 141 -7.39 -28.16 9.78
C CYS A 141 -8.40 -28.83 10.73
N PRO A 142 -7.95 -29.66 11.69
CA PRO A 142 -8.81 -30.26 12.71
C PRO A 142 -9.49 -29.16 13.53
N GLY A 143 -10.76 -29.36 13.88
CA GLY A 143 -11.50 -28.38 14.67
C GLY A 143 -12.16 -27.26 13.85
N MET A 144 -11.87 -27.17 12.54
CA MET A 144 -12.52 -26.21 11.64
C MET A 144 -14.03 -26.49 11.56
N ASN A 145 -14.85 -25.46 11.78
CA ASN A 145 -16.30 -25.57 11.66
C ASN A 145 -16.70 -25.36 10.21
N MET A 146 -17.20 -26.42 9.56
CA MET A 146 -17.70 -26.30 8.20
C MET A 146 -19.05 -25.55 8.20
N PRO A 147 -19.23 -24.54 7.34
CA PRO A 147 -20.52 -23.88 7.17
C PRO A 147 -21.55 -24.88 6.60
N TYR A 148 -22.82 -24.61 6.87
CA TYR A 148 -23.93 -25.43 6.38
C TYR A 148 -23.90 -25.53 4.84
N GLY A 149 -23.94 -26.76 4.31
CA GLY A 149 -24.04 -27.01 2.87
C GLY A 149 -25.50 -27.12 2.42
N HIS A 150 -25.87 -26.27 1.46
CA HIS A 150 -27.14 -26.27 0.71
C HIS A 150 -28.45 -26.14 1.52
N PHE A 151 -28.87 -24.90 1.83
CA PHE A 151 -30.25 -24.57 2.24
C PHE A 151 -30.71 -23.19 1.72
N GLY A 152 -30.92 -23.05 0.41
CA GLY A 152 -31.26 -21.73 -0.11
C GLY A 152 -32.01 -21.67 -1.44
N ALA A 153 -31.88 -22.69 -2.29
CA ALA A 153 -32.36 -22.62 -3.68
C ALA A 153 -33.84 -22.97 -3.90
N GLY A 154 -34.63 -23.16 -2.85
CA GLY A 154 -35.99 -23.71 -3.01
C GLY A 154 -36.02 -25.16 -3.52
N LEU A 155 -34.86 -25.84 -3.56
CA LEU A 155 -34.75 -27.27 -3.77
C LEU A 155 -35.18 -27.99 -2.49
N LEU A 156 -36.09 -28.96 -2.62
CA LEU A 156 -36.49 -29.83 -1.51
C LEU A 156 -35.26 -30.63 -1.05
N PRO A 157 -35.15 -30.98 0.26
CA PRO A 157 -34.14 -31.93 0.72
C PRO A 157 -34.11 -33.18 -0.19
N GLY A 158 -32.98 -33.45 -0.84
CA GLY A 158 -32.80 -34.56 -1.79
C GLY A 158 -33.08 -34.24 -3.27
N ALA A 159 -33.44 -33.00 -3.64
CA ALA A 159 -33.62 -32.58 -5.03
C ALA A 159 -32.28 -32.19 -5.67
N HIS A 160 -31.50 -33.20 -6.06
CA HIS A 160 -30.26 -33.05 -6.82
C HIS A 160 -30.51 -33.23 -8.32
N PRO A 161 -29.72 -32.60 -9.22
CA PRO A 161 -29.66 -33.04 -10.61
C PRO A 161 -29.36 -34.54 -10.68
N LEU A 162 -29.90 -35.21 -11.70
CA LEU A 162 -29.77 -36.65 -11.85
C LEU A 162 -28.27 -37.04 -11.89
N GLY A 163 -27.77 -37.71 -10.85
CA GLY A 163 -26.36 -38.11 -10.72
C GLY A 163 -25.56 -37.38 -9.62
N CYS A 164 -25.99 -36.21 -9.14
CA CYS A 164 -25.23 -35.39 -8.18
C CYS A 164 -25.56 -35.66 -6.69
N GLY A 165 -25.70 -36.92 -6.30
CA GLY A 165 -25.97 -37.33 -4.92
C GLY A 165 -27.46 -37.47 -4.58
N THR A 166 -27.78 -38.16 -3.46
CA THR A 166 -29.17 -38.44 -3.00
C THR A 166 -29.37 -38.16 -1.50
N GLY A 167 -28.49 -37.36 -0.88
CA GLY A 167 -28.41 -37.18 0.58
C GLY A 167 -29.14 -35.96 1.16
N ILE A 168 -29.21 -35.93 2.50
CA ILE A 168 -29.67 -34.79 3.33
C ILE A 168 -28.63 -33.65 3.24
N ASN A 169 -29.00 -32.42 3.59
CA ASN A 169 -28.07 -31.29 3.61
C ASN A 169 -26.95 -31.45 4.66
N ARG A 170 -25.75 -30.89 4.40
CA ARG A 170 -24.64 -30.90 5.37
C ARG A 170 -25.07 -30.11 6.62
N PRO A 171 -25.04 -30.71 7.82
CA PRO A 171 -25.40 -30.00 9.05
C PRO A 171 -24.41 -28.85 9.32
N ASN A 172 -24.92 -27.75 9.86
CA ASN A 172 -24.11 -26.59 10.20
C ASN A 172 -23.08 -26.98 11.27
N ASN A 173 -21.89 -26.37 11.23
CA ASN A 173 -20.93 -26.42 12.33
C ASN A 173 -20.43 -27.85 12.63
N ARG A 174 -20.30 -28.69 11.59
CA ARG A 174 -19.60 -29.97 11.70
C ARG A 174 -18.10 -29.68 11.77
N SER A 175 -17.46 -30.19 12.80
CA SER A 175 -16.01 -30.07 12.96
C SER A 175 -15.30 -30.98 11.98
N CYS A 176 -14.23 -30.50 11.37
CA CYS A 176 -13.32 -31.34 10.61
C CYS A 176 -12.52 -32.24 11.55
N ASP A 177 -12.60 -33.55 11.34
CA ASP A 177 -11.89 -34.56 12.16
C ASP A 177 -10.43 -34.80 11.67
N GLY A 178 -10.05 -34.33 10.48
CA GLY A 178 -8.75 -34.53 9.84
C GLY A 178 -7.98 -33.24 9.53
N CYS A 179 -6.67 -33.37 9.23
CA CYS A 179 -5.79 -32.27 8.82
C CYS A 179 -5.21 -32.56 7.43
N GLU A 180 -5.44 -31.67 6.47
CA GLU A 180 -4.77 -31.65 5.16
C GLU A 180 -4.18 -30.25 4.91
N ALA A 181 -3.03 -29.99 5.56
CA ALA A 181 -2.28 -28.75 5.37
C ALA A 181 -1.27 -28.86 4.21
N PHE A 182 -0.84 -27.70 3.69
CA PHE A 182 0.19 -27.68 2.66
C PHE A 182 1.46 -28.38 3.13
N ARG A 183 2.25 -28.90 2.19
CA ARG A 183 3.57 -29.44 2.50
C ARG A 183 4.47 -28.33 3.04
N ARG A 184 5.40 -28.69 3.93
CA ARG A 184 6.32 -27.73 4.57
C ARG A 184 7.09 -26.85 3.57
N CYS A 185 7.48 -27.41 2.43
CA CYS A 185 8.15 -26.70 1.34
C CYS A 185 7.30 -25.59 0.69
N LEU A 186 5.99 -25.56 0.89
CA LEU A 186 5.10 -24.51 0.38
C LEU A 186 4.97 -23.31 1.34
N TYR A 187 5.71 -23.33 2.45
CA TYR A 187 5.83 -22.20 3.38
C TYR A 187 7.23 -21.59 3.30
N LEU A 188 7.35 -20.34 3.73
CA LEU A 188 8.65 -19.76 4.01
C LEU A 188 9.27 -20.35 5.28
N ASN A 189 10.58 -20.17 5.44
CA ASN A 189 11.27 -20.52 6.67
C ASN A 189 10.62 -19.81 7.88
N GLY A 190 10.30 -20.58 8.93
CA GLY A 190 9.58 -20.10 10.12
C GLY A 190 8.06 -19.94 9.96
N ALA A 191 7.51 -20.01 8.75
CA ALA A 191 6.06 -20.00 8.53
C ALA A 191 5.44 -21.38 8.79
N GLY A 192 4.12 -21.52 8.73
CA GLY A 192 3.41 -22.81 8.86
C GLY A 192 2.06 -22.64 9.55
N PRO A 193 1.17 -23.65 9.45
CA PRO A 193 -0.19 -23.52 9.98
C PRO A 193 -0.18 -23.33 11.49
N ALA A 194 -1.12 -22.53 12.00
CA ALA A 194 -1.35 -22.42 13.43
C ALA A 194 -1.91 -23.73 14.02
N ALA A 195 -2.79 -24.43 13.29
CA ALA A 195 -3.54 -25.59 13.76
C ALA A 195 -3.09 -26.96 13.19
N CYS A 196 -2.17 -26.95 12.22
CA CYS A 196 -1.76 -28.14 11.47
C CYS A 196 -0.24 -28.16 11.22
N PRO A 197 0.58 -28.69 12.14
CA PRO A 197 2.02 -28.77 11.90
C PRO A 197 2.31 -29.77 10.77
N ALA A 198 2.48 -29.28 9.55
CA ALA A 198 2.90 -30.11 8.42
C ALA A 198 4.29 -30.70 8.72
N PRO A 199 4.53 -32.01 8.49
CA PRO A 199 5.81 -32.63 8.79
C PRO A 199 6.92 -31.99 7.94
N ALA A 200 8.05 -31.69 8.59
CA ALA A 200 9.25 -31.24 7.90
C ALA A 200 9.78 -32.39 7.02
N ALA A 201 9.74 -32.22 5.71
CA ALA A 201 10.37 -33.12 4.77
C ALA A 201 11.71 -32.51 4.30
N PRO A 202 12.79 -33.28 4.17
CA PRO A 202 14.10 -32.78 3.73
C PRO A 202 14.10 -32.37 2.25
N VAL A 203 13.10 -32.82 1.48
CA VAL A 203 12.84 -32.47 0.09
C VAL A 203 11.33 -32.44 -0.15
N CYS A 204 10.91 -31.69 -1.15
CA CYS A 204 9.51 -31.56 -1.52
C CYS A 204 9.13 -32.70 -2.47
N SER A 205 8.66 -33.83 -1.94
CA SER A 205 8.35 -35.04 -2.72
C SER A 205 6.92 -35.49 -2.49
N VAL A 206 6.11 -35.56 -3.57
CA VAL A 206 4.75 -36.08 -3.51
C VAL A 206 4.28 -36.66 -4.84
N GLY A 207 3.59 -37.81 -4.82
CA GLY A 207 2.97 -38.40 -6.02
C GLY A 207 3.96 -38.74 -7.14
N GLY A 208 5.23 -39.02 -6.81
CA GLY A 208 6.29 -39.25 -7.81
C GLY A 208 6.96 -37.96 -8.34
N VAL A 209 6.41 -36.78 -8.05
CA VAL A 209 7.05 -35.48 -8.30
C VAL A 209 7.99 -35.16 -7.14
N THR A 210 9.25 -34.83 -7.43
CA THR A 210 10.24 -34.49 -6.40
C THR A 210 11.04 -33.26 -6.80
N PHE A 211 11.03 -32.26 -5.92
CA PHE A 211 11.90 -31.10 -5.99
C PHE A 211 12.83 -31.07 -4.77
N PRO A 212 14.12 -30.72 -4.94
CA PRO A 212 15.11 -30.70 -3.86
C PRO A 212 14.99 -29.45 -2.98
N TYR A 213 13.75 -29.01 -2.71
CA TYR A 213 13.44 -27.77 -2.00
C TYR A 213 12.83 -28.04 -0.63
N THR A 214 13.02 -27.10 0.28
CA THR A 214 12.61 -27.13 1.69
C THR A 214 11.77 -25.91 2.09
N SER A 215 11.71 -24.89 1.24
CA SER A 215 11.00 -23.63 1.48
C SER A 215 10.49 -23.04 0.16
N LEU A 216 9.41 -22.26 0.24
CA LEU A 216 8.67 -21.76 -0.93
C LEU A 216 9.55 -20.91 -1.86
N ASP A 217 10.46 -20.13 -1.31
CA ASP A 217 11.38 -19.25 -2.05
C ASP A 217 12.36 -20.01 -2.95
N GLN A 218 12.51 -21.33 -2.81
CA GLN A 218 13.46 -22.13 -3.58
C GLN A 218 12.91 -22.61 -4.93
N PHE A 219 11.59 -22.59 -5.12
CA PHE A 219 10.96 -22.93 -6.39
C PHE A 219 11.35 -21.93 -7.47
N LYS A 220 11.71 -22.41 -8.66
CA LYS A 220 12.28 -21.60 -9.74
C LYS A 220 11.22 -20.92 -10.60
N ASN A 221 10.09 -21.58 -10.78
CA ASN A 221 8.99 -21.11 -11.62
C ASN A 221 7.63 -21.59 -11.10
N ALA A 222 6.58 -20.97 -11.59
CA ALA A 222 5.18 -21.26 -11.30
C ALA A 222 4.79 -22.66 -11.77
N ASP A 223 5.43 -23.22 -12.80
CA ASP A 223 5.14 -24.58 -13.25
C ASP A 223 5.55 -25.64 -12.22
N GLU A 224 6.71 -25.49 -11.57
CA GLU A 224 7.15 -26.39 -10.49
C GLU A 224 6.14 -26.40 -9.32
N ILE A 225 5.62 -25.23 -8.93
CA ILE A 225 4.64 -25.09 -7.85
C ILE A 225 3.28 -25.62 -8.27
N GLY A 226 2.78 -25.20 -9.43
CA GLY A 226 1.50 -25.64 -9.96
C GLY A 226 1.47 -27.16 -10.14
N THR A 227 2.58 -27.76 -10.58
CA THR A 227 2.72 -29.23 -10.68
C THR A 227 2.58 -29.89 -9.31
N LEU A 228 3.23 -29.35 -8.26
CA LEU A 228 3.13 -29.91 -6.91
C LEU A 228 1.72 -29.77 -6.33
N LEU A 229 1.08 -28.62 -6.54
CA LEU A 229 -0.27 -28.34 -6.07
C LEU A 229 -1.30 -29.23 -6.78
N ASP A 230 -1.20 -29.39 -8.10
CA ASP A 230 -2.06 -30.27 -8.91
C ASP A 230 -1.87 -31.76 -8.57
N ALA A 231 -0.61 -32.23 -8.49
CA ALA A 231 -0.30 -33.66 -8.35
C ALA A 231 -0.70 -34.28 -7.02
N TYR A 232 -0.84 -33.49 -5.96
CA TYR A 232 -1.16 -34.01 -4.63
C TYR A 232 -2.27 -33.23 -3.95
N PHE A 233 -2.08 -31.92 -3.80
CA PHE A 233 -2.85 -31.16 -2.83
C PHE A 233 -4.28 -30.93 -3.30
N HIS A 234 -4.46 -30.60 -4.59
CA HIS A 234 -5.77 -30.44 -5.20
C HIS A 234 -6.63 -31.72 -5.02
N GLY A 235 -6.12 -32.89 -5.39
CA GLY A 235 -6.85 -34.15 -5.29
C GLY A 235 -7.10 -34.60 -3.85
N ALA A 236 -6.11 -34.45 -2.96
CA ALA A 236 -6.25 -34.77 -1.54
C ALA A 236 -7.30 -33.88 -0.87
N MET A 237 -7.37 -32.60 -1.23
CA MET A 237 -8.39 -31.68 -0.72
C MET A 237 -9.81 -32.08 -1.16
N HIS A 238 -10.01 -32.44 -2.42
CA HIS A 238 -11.29 -33.00 -2.89
C HIS A 238 -11.69 -34.25 -2.12
N GLY A 239 -10.74 -35.15 -1.87
CA GLY A 239 -10.95 -36.34 -1.05
C GLY A 239 -11.30 -36.02 0.40
N ALA A 240 -10.61 -35.06 1.01
CA ALA A 240 -10.84 -34.67 2.41
C ALA A 240 -12.21 -34.02 2.63
N VAL A 241 -12.67 -33.17 1.69
CA VAL A 241 -14.05 -32.66 1.67
C VAL A 241 -15.03 -33.83 1.55
N SER A 242 -14.74 -34.75 0.63
CA SER A 242 -15.55 -35.96 0.42
C SER A 242 -15.78 -36.76 1.70
N ASP A 243 -14.68 -37.04 2.40
CA ASP A 243 -14.63 -37.84 3.62
C ASP A 243 -15.30 -37.13 4.81
N ALA A 244 -15.09 -35.82 4.97
CA ALA A 244 -15.70 -35.05 6.04
C ALA A 244 -17.22 -34.94 5.94
N ASP A 245 -17.81 -35.22 4.78
CA ASP A 245 -19.26 -35.38 4.67
C ASP A 245 -19.74 -36.80 4.96
N GLY A 246 -18.86 -37.78 5.12
CA GLY A 246 -19.23 -39.17 5.45
C GLY A 246 -19.48 -40.07 4.24
N GLY A 247 -18.85 -39.79 3.10
CA GLY A 247 -18.72 -40.69 1.95
C GLY A 247 -19.99 -40.98 1.12
N GLY A 248 -21.19 -40.66 1.64
CA GLY A 248 -22.48 -40.87 0.95
C GLY A 248 -23.11 -39.60 0.35
N TYR A 249 -22.51 -38.43 0.58
CA TYR A 249 -23.05 -37.11 0.20
C TYR A 249 -22.41 -36.55 -1.09
N ASN A 250 -21.23 -37.04 -1.48
CA ASN A 250 -20.30 -36.36 -2.40
C ASN A 250 -20.12 -37.01 -3.77
N ALA A 251 -21.17 -36.99 -4.59
CA ALA A 251 -20.91 -36.89 -6.02
C ALA A 251 -20.34 -35.49 -6.37
N ASP A 252 -20.58 -34.48 -5.52
CA ASP A 252 -20.15 -33.09 -5.72
C ASP A 252 -18.64 -32.94 -5.91
N CYS A 253 -17.79 -33.53 -5.06
CA CYS A 253 -16.32 -33.43 -5.19
C CYS A 253 -15.68 -34.51 -6.08
N ALA A 254 -16.43 -35.53 -6.48
CA ALA A 254 -15.92 -36.66 -7.28
C ALA A 254 -16.30 -36.56 -8.77
N ASP A 255 -17.37 -35.84 -9.10
CA ASP A 255 -17.84 -35.57 -10.46
C ASP A 255 -17.75 -34.06 -10.76
N PRO A 256 -16.88 -33.63 -11.70
CA PRO A 256 -16.73 -32.23 -12.10
C PRO A 256 -18.03 -31.51 -12.48
N SER A 257 -19.06 -32.26 -12.90
CA SER A 257 -20.39 -31.74 -13.27
C SER A 257 -21.25 -31.31 -12.08
N CYS A 258 -20.85 -31.71 -10.87
CA CYS A 258 -21.51 -31.37 -9.63
C CYS A 258 -20.75 -30.27 -8.86
N SER A 259 -19.41 -30.20 -8.97
CA SER A 259 -18.48 -29.57 -8.02
C SER A 259 -18.48 -28.06 -7.71
N PRO A 260 -19.18 -27.10 -8.34
CA PRO A 260 -19.11 -25.72 -7.88
C PRO A 260 -20.12 -25.35 -6.79
N ARG A 261 -20.84 -26.30 -6.19
CA ARG A 261 -22.01 -26.02 -5.32
C ARG A 261 -21.67 -25.86 -3.84
N ASP A 262 -20.58 -26.45 -3.36
CA ASP A 262 -20.13 -26.34 -1.97
C ASP A 262 -19.23 -25.10 -1.73
N PRO A 263 -19.54 -24.22 -0.77
CA PRO A 263 -18.64 -23.14 -0.36
C PRO A 263 -17.23 -23.60 0.07
N MET A 264 -17.05 -24.80 0.61
CA MET A 264 -15.73 -25.33 0.97
C MET A 264 -14.85 -25.61 -0.23
N PHE A 265 -15.42 -26.13 -1.32
CA PHE A 265 -14.69 -26.34 -2.57
C PHE A 265 -14.00 -25.04 -3.03
N TRP A 266 -14.70 -23.91 -2.97
CA TRP A 266 -14.16 -22.62 -3.39
C TRP A 266 -13.06 -22.06 -2.48
N ARG A 267 -13.16 -22.22 -1.16
CA ARG A 267 -12.12 -21.78 -0.20
C ARG A 267 -10.81 -22.53 -0.38
N LEU A 268 -10.89 -23.81 -0.77
CA LEU A 268 -9.73 -24.64 -1.07
C LEU A 268 -9.02 -24.18 -2.35
N HIS A 269 -9.80 -23.89 -3.41
CA HIS A 269 -9.26 -23.31 -4.64
C HIS A 269 -8.64 -21.93 -4.40
N LYS A 270 -9.17 -21.15 -3.45
CA LYS A 270 -8.54 -19.89 -3.04
C LYS A 270 -7.19 -20.10 -2.36
N ALA A 271 -7.06 -21.10 -1.50
CA ALA A 271 -5.79 -21.39 -0.82
C ALA A 271 -4.68 -21.73 -1.83
N LEU A 272 -5.02 -22.40 -2.92
CA LEU A 272 -4.11 -22.69 -4.03
C LEU A 272 -3.59 -21.41 -4.72
N ASP A 273 -4.48 -20.46 -5.03
CA ASP A 273 -4.10 -19.13 -5.56
C ASP A 273 -3.17 -18.38 -4.60
N ASP A 274 -3.47 -18.45 -3.31
CA ASP A 274 -2.70 -17.74 -2.28
C ASP A 274 -1.27 -18.29 -2.11
N VAL A 275 -1.05 -19.59 -2.32
CA VAL A 275 0.32 -20.17 -2.33
C VAL A 275 1.13 -19.64 -3.49
N MET A 276 0.54 -19.65 -4.70
CA MET A 276 1.21 -19.13 -5.89
C MET A 276 1.51 -17.63 -5.75
N ARG A 277 0.54 -16.86 -5.25
CA ARG A 277 0.72 -15.43 -4.97
C ARG A 277 1.83 -15.18 -3.95
N ALA A 278 1.90 -15.98 -2.90
CA ALA A 278 2.96 -15.84 -1.90
C ALA A 278 4.35 -16.13 -2.49
N TRP A 279 4.45 -17.11 -3.39
CA TRP A 279 5.68 -17.38 -4.12
C TRP A 279 6.06 -16.21 -5.03
N GLN A 280 5.11 -15.71 -5.82
CA GLN A 280 5.35 -14.53 -6.68
C GLN A 280 5.88 -13.36 -5.84
N ASN A 281 5.31 -13.14 -4.65
CA ASN A 281 5.73 -12.04 -3.77
C ASN A 281 7.21 -12.08 -3.40
N VAL A 282 7.88 -13.23 -3.37
CA VAL A 282 9.30 -13.33 -3.03
C VAL A 282 10.25 -13.35 -4.23
N LYS A 283 9.73 -13.26 -5.47
CA LYS A 283 10.52 -13.29 -6.71
C LYS A 283 10.84 -11.92 -7.27
N ALA A 284 11.92 -11.88 -8.05
CA ALA A 284 12.27 -10.75 -8.90
C ALA A 284 11.10 -10.39 -9.82
N THR A 285 10.94 -9.09 -10.07
CA THR A 285 9.77 -8.56 -10.77
C THR A 285 10.13 -7.82 -12.03
N ASP A 286 9.28 -7.94 -13.05
CA ASP A 286 9.21 -7.00 -14.15
C ASP A 286 8.11 -5.98 -13.85
N VAL A 287 8.48 -4.70 -13.78
CA VAL A 287 7.52 -3.64 -13.49
C VAL A 287 7.45 -2.66 -14.65
N VAL A 288 6.24 -2.38 -15.12
CA VAL A 288 5.99 -1.25 -16.02
C VAL A 288 5.19 -0.18 -15.28
N LEU A 289 5.77 1.01 -15.16
CA LEU A 289 5.03 2.19 -14.68
C LEU A 289 4.15 2.72 -15.82
N VAL A 290 2.85 2.86 -15.58
CA VAL A 290 1.86 3.34 -16.55
C VAL A 290 1.50 4.77 -16.19
N ILE A 291 2.11 5.74 -16.88
CA ILE A 291 2.15 7.14 -16.46
C ILE A 291 1.25 8.01 -17.35
N ASP A 292 0.20 8.56 -16.74
CA ASP A 292 -0.65 9.59 -17.35
C ASP A 292 0.17 10.84 -17.69
N ARG A 293 0.04 11.31 -18.94
CA ARG A 293 0.56 12.60 -19.39
C ARG A 293 -0.53 13.39 -20.13
N SER A 294 -1.79 13.20 -19.77
CA SER A 294 -2.91 14.01 -20.24
C SER A 294 -2.71 15.50 -19.91
N GLY A 295 -3.52 16.37 -20.51
CA GLY A 295 -3.42 17.82 -20.30
C GLY A 295 -3.61 18.25 -18.83
N SER A 296 -4.44 17.53 -18.06
CA SER A 296 -4.70 17.78 -16.63
C SER A 296 -3.44 17.63 -15.78
N MET A 297 -2.51 16.76 -16.18
CA MET A 297 -1.23 16.57 -15.50
C MET A 297 -0.30 17.80 -15.55
N SER A 298 -0.62 18.82 -16.34
CA SER A 298 0.06 20.13 -16.33
C SER A 298 -0.37 21.03 -15.17
N ALA A 299 -1.44 20.67 -14.45
CA ALA A 299 -1.92 21.43 -13.30
C ALA A 299 -0.87 21.48 -12.18
N PRO A 300 -0.87 22.54 -11.36
CA PRO A 300 0.00 22.62 -10.18
C PRO A 300 -0.21 21.42 -9.25
N SER A 301 0.87 20.87 -8.70
CA SER A 301 0.76 19.81 -7.69
C SER A 301 0.42 20.37 -6.31
N GLY A 302 -0.28 19.56 -5.50
CA GLY A 302 -0.56 19.81 -4.09
C GLY A 302 0.67 19.94 -3.19
N THR A 303 1.85 19.53 -3.64
CA THR A 303 3.13 19.66 -2.91
C THR A 303 3.62 21.11 -2.79
N GLY A 304 3.02 22.03 -3.54
CA GLY A 304 3.34 23.47 -3.54
C GLY A 304 4.38 23.88 -4.60
N THR A 305 4.94 22.93 -5.34
CA THR A 305 5.96 23.18 -6.37
C THR A 305 5.77 22.28 -7.59
N GLY A 306 5.96 22.82 -8.78
CA GLY A 306 5.89 22.04 -10.03
C GLY A 306 4.47 21.62 -10.43
N SER A 307 4.39 20.85 -11.51
CA SER A 307 3.15 20.24 -12.00
C SER A 307 2.91 18.86 -11.38
N ARG A 308 1.69 18.34 -11.52
CA ARG A 308 1.37 16.93 -11.20
C ARG A 308 2.29 15.96 -11.93
N LEU A 309 2.59 16.23 -13.21
CA LEU A 309 3.53 15.43 -13.99
C LEU A 309 4.96 15.48 -13.41
N ASP A 310 5.41 16.63 -12.89
CA ASP A 310 6.72 16.70 -12.24
C ASP A 310 6.78 15.83 -10.99
N ASN A 311 5.70 15.84 -10.19
CA ASN A 311 5.59 14.98 -9.01
C ASN A 311 5.51 13.49 -9.39
N ALA A 312 4.82 13.16 -10.49
CA ALA A 312 4.77 11.81 -11.05
C ALA A 312 6.16 11.32 -11.51
N LYS A 313 6.95 12.17 -12.15
CA LYS A 313 8.33 11.86 -12.55
C LYS A 313 9.20 11.57 -11.32
N GLU A 314 9.11 12.38 -10.27
CA GLU A 314 9.85 12.12 -9.02
C GLU A 314 9.44 10.82 -8.35
N ALA A 315 8.14 10.53 -8.29
CA ALA A 315 7.64 9.30 -7.68
C ALA A 315 8.04 8.05 -8.48
N ALA A 316 8.03 8.13 -9.81
CA ALA A 316 8.53 7.07 -10.69
C ALA A 316 10.03 6.82 -10.50
N ASP A 317 10.80 7.88 -10.34
CA ASP A 317 12.25 7.83 -10.14
C ASP A 317 12.62 7.31 -8.74
N LEU A 318 11.83 7.63 -7.70
CA LEU A 318 11.92 6.97 -6.39
C LEU A 318 11.64 5.46 -6.50
N PHE A 319 10.59 5.05 -7.23
CA PHE A 319 10.26 3.64 -7.38
C PHE A 319 11.41 2.87 -8.05
N ALA A 320 12.02 3.44 -9.10
CA ALA A 320 13.20 2.86 -9.74
C ALA A 320 14.40 2.77 -8.77
N ASP A 321 14.62 3.82 -7.98
CA ASP A 321 15.66 3.86 -6.95
C ASP A 321 15.48 2.75 -5.90
N LEU A 322 14.24 2.43 -5.52
CA LEU A 322 13.94 1.39 -4.52
C LEU A 322 14.12 -0.03 -5.07
N LEU A 323 14.06 -0.29 -6.38
CA LEU A 323 14.29 -1.65 -6.88
C LEU A 323 15.71 -2.11 -6.58
N GLU A 324 15.84 -3.29 -5.96
CA GLU A 324 17.12 -3.89 -5.58
C GLU A 324 17.95 -4.24 -6.83
N ASP A 325 19.23 -3.82 -6.84
CA ASP A 325 20.24 -4.29 -7.78
C ASP A 325 21.10 -5.38 -7.14
N GLY A 326 21.04 -6.59 -7.69
CA GLY A 326 21.80 -7.73 -7.16
C GLY A 326 21.11 -8.44 -6.01
N ARG A 327 19.91 -8.97 -6.29
CA ARG A 327 19.17 -9.82 -5.35
C ARG A 327 20.00 -11.02 -4.91
N SER A 328 19.73 -11.48 -3.69
CA SER A 328 20.40 -12.66 -3.10
C SER A 328 20.20 -13.96 -3.87
N ASP A 329 19.11 -14.09 -4.64
CA ASP A 329 18.81 -15.24 -5.50
C ASP A 329 19.47 -15.17 -6.89
N GLY A 330 20.22 -14.09 -7.17
CA GLY A 330 20.88 -13.84 -8.46
C GLY A 330 19.94 -13.38 -9.58
N ALA A 331 18.63 -13.29 -9.32
CA ALA A 331 17.67 -12.74 -10.28
C ALA A 331 17.74 -11.21 -10.32
N VAL A 332 17.30 -10.61 -11.42
CA VAL A 332 17.40 -9.17 -11.65
C VAL A 332 16.01 -8.58 -11.81
N ASN A 333 15.68 -7.58 -11.00
CA ASN A 333 14.48 -6.79 -11.22
C ASN A 333 14.59 -6.01 -12.52
N ARG A 334 13.49 -5.87 -13.26
CA ARG A 334 13.45 -5.07 -14.49
C ARG A 334 12.39 -4.01 -14.38
N ILE A 335 12.69 -2.83 -14.91
CA ILE A 335 11.76 -1.70 -14.92
C ILE A 335 11.68 -1.04 -16.29
N GLY A 336 10.48 -0.64 -16.66
CA GLY A 336 10.18 0.17 -17.83
C GLY A 336 9.02 1.11 -17.51
N PHE A 337 8.62 1.92 -18.48
CA PHE A 337 7.39 2.70 -18.35
C PHE A 337 6.71 2.92 -19.70
N ALA A 338 5.39 2.91 -19.68
CA ALA A 338 4.53 3.27 -20.78
C ALA A 338 3.78 4.56 -20.41
N SER A 339 3.94 5.61 -21.21
CA SER A 339 3.27 6.89 -20.98
C SER A 339 2.14 7.11 -21.96
N TYR A 340 0.97 7.50 -21.46
CA TYR A 340 -0.25 7.62 -22.26
C TYR A 340 -0.89 9.01 -22.17
N SER A 341 -1.53 9.42 -23.27
CA SER A 341 -2.56 10.46 -23.25
C SER A 341 -3.73 10.06 -24.14
N ASN A 342 -3.78 10.54 -25.39
CA ASN A 342 -4.73 10.05 -26.40
C ASN A 342 -4.52 8.56 -26.74
N ASN A 343 -3.28 8.10 -26.58
CA ASN A 343 -2.82 6.71 -26.71
C ASN A 343 -1.43 6.59 -26.07
N ALA A 344 -0.86 5.38 -26.08
CA ALA A 344 0.47 5.05 -25.57
C ALA A 344 1.45 4.54 -26.66
N SER A 345 1.17 4.77 -27.95
CA SER A 345 1.95 4.16 -29.05
C SER A 345 3.25 4.88 -29.40
N ASN A 346 3.48 6.08 -28.86
CA ASN A 346 4.68 6.86 -29.18
C ASN A 346 5.88 6.41 -28.35
N ALA A 347 6.78 5.62 -28.97
CA ALA A 347 8.03 5.15 -28.36
C ALA A 347 8.94 6.28 -27.84
N ALA A 348 8.78 7.53 -28.31
CA ALA A 348 9.51 8.67 -27.76
C ALA A 348 9.18 8.93 -26.28
N PHE A 349 8.03 8.47 -25.79
CA PHE A 349 7.58 8.64 -24.40
C PHE A 349 7.56 7.34 -23.59
N ASN A 350 8.06 6.23 -24.13
CA ASN A 350 8.09 4.93 -23.45
C ASN A 350 9.53 4.48 -23.25
N LEU A 351 9.80 3.85 -22.11
CA LEU A 351 11.05 3.16 -21.84
C LEU A 351 10.76 1.65 -21.83
N PRO A 352 11.40 0.86 -22.71
CA PRO A 352 11.25 -0.60 -22.66
C PRO A 352 11.84 -1.14 -21.35
N LEU A 353 11.42 -2.36 -20.97
CA LEU A 353 11.97 -3.05 -19.80
C LEU A 353 13.51 -3.13 -19.86
N GLN A 354 14.16 -2.71 -18.78
CA GLN A 354 15.61 -2.77 -18.62
C GLN A 354 15.96 -3.32 -17.23
N ASP A 355 17.07 -4.03 -17.16
CA ASP A 355 17.65 -4.51 -15.91
C ASP A 355 17.98 -3.36 -14.97
N VAL A 356 17.55 -3.49 -13.72
CA VAL A 356 17.86 -2.54 -12.67
C VAL A 356 19.35 -2.65 -12.34
N THR A 357 20.08 -1.58 -12.64
CA THR A 357 21.53 -1.47 -12.45
C THR A 357 21.88 -0.10 -11.87
N PRO A 358 23.07 0.07 -11.25
CA PRO A 358 23.53 1.38 -10.81
C PRO A 358 23.53 2.44 -11.92
N THR A 359 23.81 2.03 -13.17
CA THR A 359 23.84 2.91 -14.34
C THR A 359 22.43 3.33 -14.79
N LEU A 360 21.46 2.41 -14.74
CA LEU A 360 20.07 2.74 -15.06
C LEU A 360 19.51 3.79 -14.08
N ARG A 361 19.80 3.61 -12.78
CA ARG A 361 19.33 4.44 -11.65
C ARG A 361 20.13 5.74 -11.46
N ASP A 362 21.18 5.98 -12.24
CA ASP A 362 21.95 7.23 -12.13
C ASP A 362 21.03 8.44 -12.43
N PRO A 363 21.18 9.59 -11.74
CA PRO A 363 20.42 10.80 -12.06
C PRO A 363 20.55 11.27 -13.52
N ALA A 364 21.65 10.93 -14.20
CA ALA A 364 21.87 11.15 -15.63
C ALA A 364 21.71 9.87 -16.48
N GLY A 365 21.22 8.78 -15.88
CA GLY A 365 20.98 7.50 -16.51
C GLY A 365 19.79 7.51 -17.47
N ALA A 366 19.60 6.39 -18.16
CA ALA A 366 18.57 6.27 -19.21
C ALA A 366 17.14 6.44 -18.66
N PHE A 367 16.87 5.94 -17.45
CA PHE A 367 15.56 6.02 -16.82
C PHE A 367 15.16 7.48 -16.52
N ALA A 368 16.00 8.19 -15.76
CA ALA A 368 15.78 9.59 -15.40
C ALA A 368 15.73 10.49 -16.65
N THR A 369 16.63 10.28 -17.62
CA THR A 369 16.64 11.04 -18.88
C THR A 369 15.34 10.88 -19.66
N LYS A 370 14.82 9.64 -19.75
CA LYS A 370 13.57 9.37 -20.46
C LYS A 370 12.37 9.96 -19.71
N LEU A 371 12.32 9.86 -18.38
CA LEU A 371 11.27 10.50 -17.57
C LEU A 371 11.25 12.01 -17.77
N ALA A 372 12.43 12.65 -17.82
CA ALA A 372 12.53 14.09 -18.06
C ALA A 372 11.88 14.54 -19.37
N SER A 373 11.86 13.68 -20.40
CA SER A 373 11.28 13.97 -21.71
C SER A 373 9.74 13.96 -21.75
N LEU A 374 9.08 13.45 -20.71
CA LEU A 374 7.61 13.41 -20.67
C LEU A 374 7.04 14.83 -20.59
N ALA A 375 6.01 15.10 -21.39
CA ALA A 375 5.29 16.36 -21.39
C ALA A 375 3.78 16.10 -21.34
N ALA A 376 3.08 16.93 -20.55
CA ALA A 376 1.63 16.87 -20.41
C ALA A 376 0.94 17.39 -21.68
N GLY A 377 -0.08 16.68 -22.15
CA GLY A 377 -0.88 17.08 -23.30
C GLY A 377 -1.79 15.97 -23.86
N GLY A 378 -2.97 16.38 -24.32
CA GLY A 378 -3.98 15.48 -24.88
C GLY A 378 -4.99 15.01 -23.84
N ALA A 379 -5.72 13.95 -24.21
CA ALA A 379 -6.77 13.33 -23.43
C ALA A 379 -6.23 12.20 -22.53
N THR A 380 -7.13 11.42 -21.94
CA THR A 380 -6.85 10.36 -20.96
C THR A 380 -7.39 9.01 -21.47
N SER A 381 -6.49 8.16 -21.96
CA SER A 381 -6.77 6.77 -22.38
C SER A 381 -6.00 5.80 -21.48
N ILE A 382 -6.56 5.50 -20.30
CA ILE A 382 -5.94 4.57 -19.33
C ILE A 382 -5.81 3.18 -19.97
N GLY A 383 -6.85 2.72 -20.67
CA GLY A 383 -6.82 1.45 -21.39
C GLY A 383 -5.65 1.34 -22.38
N SER A 384 -5.29 2.41 -23.08
CA SER A 384 -4.12 2.37 -23.98
C SER A 384 -2.80 2.23 -23.22
N GLY A 385 -2.68 2.85 -22.05
CA GLY A 385 -1.53 2.70 -21.18
C GLY A 385 -1.37 1.26 -20.69
N VAL A 386 -2.47 0.64 -20.25
CA VAL A 386 -2.48 -0.77 -19.81
C VAL A 386 -2.10 -1.72 -20.95
N VAL A 387 -2.66 -1.53 -22.15
CA VAL A 387 -2.31 -2.35 -23.33
C VAL A 387 -0.82 -2.21 -23.69
N ALA A 388 -0.27 -1.00 -23.63
CA ALA A 388 1.16 -0.80 -23.87
C ALA A 388 2.02 -1.47 -22.80
N ALA A 389 1.61 -1.41 -21.53
CA ALA A 389 2.31 -2.08 -20.44
C ALA A 389 2.32 -3.61 -20.60
N VAL A 390 1.21 -4.20 -21.02
CA VAL A 390 1.14 -5.63 -21.36
C VAL A 390 2.07 -5.95 -22.54
N GLY A 391 2.14 -5.08 -23.55
CA GLY A 391 3.06 -5.25 -24.68
C GLY A 391 4.55 -5.29 -24.27
N GLU A 392 4.92 -4.54 -23.24
CA GLU A 392 6.28 -4.52 -22.67
C GLU A 392 6.53 -5.70 -21.72
N LEU A 393 5.60 -6.00 -20.81
CA LEU A 393 5.70 -7.11 -19.85
C LEU A 393 5.69 -8.49 -20.53
N CYS A 394 4.93 -8.59 -21.62
CA CYS A 394 4.60 -9.83 -22.29
C CYS A 394 4.66 -9.62 -23.82
N PRO A 395 5.88 -9.64 -24.41
CA PRO A 395 6.08 -9.49 -25.84
C PRO A 395 5.15 -10.40 -26.65
N GLY A 396 4.40 -9.81 -27.59
CA GLY A 396 3.26 -10.48 -28.25
C GLY A 396 1.89 -9.94 -27.82
N GLY A 397 1.86 -9.07 -26.80
CA GLY A 397 0.68 -8.28 -26.43
C GLY A 397 -0.33 -9.03 -25.56
N SER A 398 0.06 -10.16 -24.97
CA SER A 398 -0.79 -10.96 -24.10
C SER A 398 0.05 -11.78 -23.13
N CYS A 399 -0.13 -11.54 -21.83
CA CYS A 399 0.48 -12.33 -20.78
C CYS A 399 -0.10 -13.74 -20.70
N ALA A 400 -1.37 -13.94 -21.09
CA ALA A 400 -2.01 -15.25 -21.12
C ALA A 400 -1.36 -16.24 -22.11
N THR A 401 -0.57 -15.75 -23.04
CA THR A 401 0.13 -16.57 -24.05
C THR A 401 1.65 -16.41 -23.97
N HIS A 402 2.16 -15.61 -23.01
CA HIS A 402 3.58 -15.36 -22.84
C HIS A 402 4.17 -16.39 -21.89
N VAL A 403 5.10 -17.21 -22.39
CA VAL A 403 5.92 -18.08 -21.56
C VAL A 403 7.27 -17.39 -21.39
N PRO A 404 7.66 -16.98 -20.16
CA PRO A 404 8.94 -16.33 -19.92
C PRO A 404 10.11 -17.19 -20.42
N ALA A 405 10.99 -16.60 -21.22
CA ALA A 405 12.21 -17.27 -21.64
C ALA A 405 13.17 -17.47 -20.44
N PRO A 406 14.13 -18.41 -20.49
CA PRO A 406 15.13 -18.56 -19.44
C PRO A 406 15.83 -17.21 -19.14
N GLY A 407 15.78 -16.77 -17.88
CA GLY A 407 16.32 -15.48 -17.45
C GLY A 407 15.32 -14.32 -17.44
N GLU A 408 14.10 -14.51 -17.95
CA GLU A 408 13.00 -13.58 -17.71
C GLU A 408 12.30 -13.86 -16.39
N ASN A 409 11.81 -12.80 -15.73
CA ASN A 409 11.02 -12.96 -14.50
C ASN A 409 9.60 -13.41 -14.84
N GLU A 410 9.04 -14.31 -14.03
CA GLU A 410 7.64 -14.72 -14.17
C GLU A 410 6.67 -13.74 -13.51
N ARG A 411 7.13 -13.03 -12.47
CA ARG A 411 6.33 -12.00 -11.82
C ARG A 411 6.28 -10.77 -12.72
N LYS A 412 5.09 -10.48 -13.24
CA LYS A 412 4.77 -9.28 -14.02
C LYS A 412 3.93 -8.32 -13.18
N ALA A 413 4.26 -7.05 -13.21
CA ALA A 413 3.61 -6.04 -12.40
C ALA A 413 3.45 -4.70 -13.15
N MET A 414 2.38 -3.99 -12.83
CA MET A 414 2.13 -2.64 -13.33
C MET A 414 1.73 -1.69 -12.20
N LEU A 415 2.29 -0.48 -12.23
CA LEU A 415 1.86 0.64 -11.39
C LEU A 415 1.18 1.66 -12.29
N LEU A 416 -0.14 1.79 -12.18
CA LEU A 416 -0.94 2.75 -12.93
C LEU A 416 -1.09 4.06 -12.15
N LEU A 417 -0.73 5.18 -12.76
CA LEU A 417 -1.02 6.52 -12.25
C LEU A 417 -1.98 7.23 -13.21
N THR A 418 -3.04 7.84 -12.68
CA THR A 418 -3.92 8.75 -13.44
C THR A 418 -4.42 9.89 -12.55
N ASP A 419 -4.65 11.08 -13.12
CA ASP A 419 -5.26 12.22 -12.42
C ASP A 419 -6.70 12.53 -12.83
N GLY A 420 -7.26 11.74 -13.75
CA GLY A 420 -8.50 12.07 -14.46
C GLY A 420 -9.38 10.86 -14.79
N LEU A 421 -10.54 11.17 -15.38
CA LEU A 421 -11.46 10.17 -15.96
C LEU A 421 -11.04 9.79 -17.38
N GLU A 422 -11.25 8.53 -17.76
CA GLU A 422 -11.06 8.12 -19.16
C GLU A 422 -12.04 8.84 -20.09
N ASN A 423 -11.51 9.47 -21.12
CA ASN A 423 -12.28 10.20 -22.12
C ASN A 423 -11.90 9.83 -23.58
N VAL A 424 -10.90 8.96 -23.78
CA VAL A 424 -10.52 8.42 -25.09
C VAL A 424 -10.22 6.92 -25.02
N ALA A 425 -10.77 6.17 -25.97
CA ALA A 425 -10.59 4.73 -26.08
C ALA A 425 -9.20 4.33 -26.64
N PRO A 426 -8.71 3.10 -26.37
CA PRO A 426 -9.35 2.04 -25.58
C PRO A 426 -9.44 2.39 -24.09
N CYS A 427 -10.48 1.90 -23.43
CA CYS A 427 -10.78 2.20 -22.03
C CYS A 427 -10.82 0.95 -21.15
N LEU A 428 -10.69 1.09 -19.83
CA LEU A 428 -10.81 -0.04 -18.90
C LEU A 428 -12.23 -0.64 -18.94
N GLU A 429 -13.25 0.19 -19.20
CA GLU A 429 -14.61 -0.25 -19.49
C GLU A 429 -15.13 0.44 -20.76
N ALA A 430 -16.01 -0.24 -21.51
CA ALA A 430 -16.56 0.28 -22.74
C ALA A 430 -17.40 1.54 -22.50
N GLY A 431 -17.31 2.53 -23.40
CA GLY A 431 -18.15 3.73 -23.37
C GLY A 431 -17.66 4.86 -22.46
N CYS A 432 -16.34 5.01 -22.29
CA CYS A 432 -15.71 6.16 -21.63
C CYS A 432 -16.10 7.52 -22.24
N GLN A 433 -15.89 8.60 -21.49
CA GLN A 433 -16.47 9.92 -21.75
C GLN A 433 -15.89 10.59 -23.01
N GLY A 434 -16.40 10.29 -24.21
CA GLY A 434 -16.00 11.02 -25.43
C GLY A 434 -15.70 10.15 -26.66
N GLY A 435 -15.74 8.82 -26.53
CA GLY A 435 -15.44 7.92 -27.65
C GLY A 435 -16.42 6.75 -27.78
N ALA A 436 -16.79 6.41 -29.02
CA ALA A 436 -17.29 5.07 -29.34
C ALA A 436 -16.07 4.17 -29.54
N GLY A 437 -15.64 3.45 -28.50
CA GLY A 437 -14.47 2.58 -28.58
C GLY A 437 -14.55 1.38 -27.65
N ALA A 438 -13.74 0.37 -27.96
CA ALA A 438 -13.70 -0.91 -27.26
C ALA A 438 -13.07 -0.77 -25.86
N ALA A 439 -13.53 -1.60 -24.93
CA ALA A 439 -12.81 -1.87 -23.70
C ALA A 439 -11.50 -2.63 -24.02
N ILE A 440 -10.53 -2.58 -23.11
CA ILE A 440 -9.37 -3.49 -23.17
C ILE A 440 -9.83 -4.95 -23.06
N ASP A 441 -9.08 -5.85 -23.68
CA ASP A 441 -9.28 -7.28 -23.49
C ASP A 441 -8.64 -7.71 -22.17
N TYR A 442 -9.44 -7.89 -21.12
CA TYR A 442 -8.93 -8.28 -19.79
C TYR A 442 -8.20 -9.63 -19.80
N THR A 443 -8.46 -10.48 -20.79
CA THR A 443 -7.77 -11.78 -20.87
C THR A 443 -6.30 -11.64 -21.22
N THR A 444 -5.83 -10.48 -21.69
CA THR A 444 -4.42 -10.28 -22.04
C THR A 444 -3.56 -9.93 -20.83
N LEU A 445 -4.15 -9.54 -19.69
CA LEU A 445 -3.41 -9.18 -18.48
C LEU A 445 -2.93 -10.42 -17.71
N ASP A 446 -3.71 -11.49 -17.72
CA ASP A 446 -3.41 -12.77 -17.07
C ASP A 446 -2.91 -12.62 -15.63
N VAL A 447 -1.71 -13.13 -15.31
CA VAL A 447 -1.18 -13.14 -13.95
C VAL A 447 -0.56 -11.80 -13.51
N ALA A 448 -0.53 -10.78 -14.37
CA ALA A 448 0.12 -9.51 -14.07
C ALA A 448 -0.55 -8.81 -12.88
N GLN A 449 0.24 -8.47 -11.86
CA GLN A 449 -0.24 -7.75 -10.68
C GLN A 449 -0.40 -6.25 -10.99
N ALA A 450 -1.39 -5.57 -10.42
CA ALA A 450 -1.59 -4.14 -10.66
C ALA A 450 -1.81 -3.34 -9.36
N CYS A 451 -1.04 -2.27 -9.18
CA CYS A 451 -1.32 -1.22 -8.20
C CYS A 451 -1.74 0.04 -8.95
N ALA A 452 -2.79 0.72 -8.50
CA ALA A 452 -3.24 1.98 -9.10
C ALA A 452 -3.22 3.12 -8.09
N VAL A 453 -2.74 4.28 -8.54
CA VAL A 453 -2.76 5.54 -7.80
C VAL A 453 -3.64 6.54 -8.55
N GLY A 454 -4.73 6.96 -7.93
CA GLY A 454 -5.53 8.10 -8.39
C GLY A 454 -4.99 9.38 -7.80
N LEU A 455 -4.62 10.35 -8.64
CA LEU A 455 -4.08 11.65 -8.23
C LEU A 455 -5.15 12.74 -8.35
N GLY A 456 -5.72 13.13 -7.22
CA GLY A 456 -6.79 14.10 -7.11
C GLY A 456 -7.86 13.62 -6.14
N ASN A 457 -8.92 14.40 -6.02
CA ASN A 457 -10.02 14.00 -5.15
C ASN A 457 -10.98 13.03 -5.86
N ALA A 458 -11.90 12.46 -5.07
CA ALA A 458 -12.88 11.48 -5.50
C ALA A 458 -13.77 11.91 -6.69
N ALA A 459 -13.80 13.20 -7.06
CA ALA A 459 -14.55 13.71 -8.20
C ALA A 459 -13.75 13.80 -9.50
N SER A 460 -12.42 13.81 -9.45
CA SER A 460 -11.58 13.87 -10.65
C SER A 460 -11.14 12.48 -11.13
N VAL A 461 -11.19 11.45 -10.27
CA VAL A 461 -10.78 10.08 -10.62
C VAL A 461 -11.92 9.07 -10.48
N ASN A 462 -11.90 8.01 -11.29
CA ASN A 462 -12.88 6.92 -11.19
C ASN A 462 -12.40 5.84 -10.21
N GLY A 463 -12.56 6.11 -8.91
CA GLY A 463 -12.11 5.21 -7.85
C GLY A 463 -12.71 3.81 -7.92
N ASP A 464 -14.00 3.68 -8.27
CA ASP A 464 -14.68 2.37 -8.44
C ASP A 464 -14.02 1.54 -9.55
N LEU A 465 -13.80 2.14 -10.72
CA LEU A 465 -13.17 1.47 -11.85
C LEU A 465 -11.73 1.04 -11.56
N LEU A 466 -10.94 1.90 -10.90
CA LEU A 466 -9.55 1.60 -10.53
C LEU A 466 -9.47 0.52 -9.45
N THR A 467 -10.43 0.50 -8.51
CA THR A 467 -10.56 -0.56 -7.50
C THR A 467 -10.85 -1.89 -8.18
N ILE A 468 -11.86 -1.96 -9.05
CA ILE A 468 -12.21 -3.18 -9.80
C ILE A 468 -11.03 -3.67 -10.65
N PHE A 469 -10.34 -2.75 -11.33
CA PHE A 469 -9.18 -3.09 -12.16
C PHE A 469 -8.06 -3.74 -11.34
N THR A 470 -7.66 -3.11 -10.24
CA THR A 470 -6.54 -3.58 -9.41
C THR A 470 -6.87 -4.86 -8.67
N GLU A 471 -8.07 -4.98 -8.12
CA GLU A 471 -8.48 -6.18 -7.38
C GLU A 471 -8.60 -7.42 -8.27
N ARG A 472 -9.04 -7.25 -9.53
CA ARG A 472 -9.00 -8.33 -10.54
C ARG A 472 -7.58 -8.82 -10.83
N GLN A 473 -6.60 -7.94 -10.67
CA GLN A 473 -5.18 -8.26 -10.82
C GLN A 473 -4.51 -8.57 -9.46
N GLY A 474 -5.30 -8.73 -8.41
CA GLY A 474 -4.83 -9.04 -7.06
C GLY A 474 -3.86 -8.01 -6.49
N GLY A 475 -4.03 -6.73 -6.83
CA GLY A 475 -3.35 -5.63 -6.15
C GLY A 475 -4.35 -4.64 -5.57
N ILE A 476 -3.95 -3.37 -5.43
CA ILE A 476 -4.70 -2.37 -4.67
C ILE A 476 -4.84 -1.05 -5.41
N TYR A 477 -5.92 -0.34 -5.10
CA TYR A 477 -6.09 1.06 -5.44
C TYR A 477 -5.80 1.95 -4.23
N LEU A 478 -5.08 3.05 -4.48
CA LEU A 478 -4.77 4.10 -3.52
C LEU A 478 -5.18 5.46 -4.08
N ASN A 479 -5.90 6.26 -3.31
CA ASN A 479 -6.24 7.63 -3.70
C ASN A 479 -5.34 8.66 -3.02
N ASN A 480 -4.52 9.36 -3.80
CA ASN A 480 -3.79 10.54 -3.36
C ASN A 480 -4.62 11.79 -3.68
N THR A 481 -5.04 12.54 -2.66
CA THR A 481 -5.91 13.71 -2.87
C THR A 481 -5.24 14.89 -3.58
N ASP A 482 -3.93 14.85 -3.84
CA ASP A 482 -3.11 15.97 -4.34
C ASP A 482 -3.29 17.24 -3.47
N ALA A 483 -3.38 17.03 -2.16
CA ALA A 483 -3.58 18.10 -1.18
C ALA A 483 -2.25 18.53 -0.56
N THR A 484 -2.22 19.71 0.06
CA THR A 484 -1.03 20.14 0.81
C THR A 484 -0.72 19.14 1.93
N GLY A 485 0.51 18.63 1.93
CA GLY A 485 0.97 17.62 2.89
C GLY A 485 0.83 16.17 2.42
N THR A 486 0.26 15.91 1.24
CA THR A 486 0.32 14.60 0.59
C THR A 486 1.42 14.58 -0.46
N ASP A 487 2.32 13.60 -0.41
CA ASP A 487 3.41 13.43 -1.37
C ASP A 487 3.14 12.18 -2.23
N LEU A 488 3.25 12.29 -3.56
CA LEU A 488 2.99 11.16 -4.46
C LEU A 488 4.01 10.04 -4.30
N LYS A 489 5.23 10.40 -3.89
CA LYS A 489 6.31 9.46 -3.55
C LYS A 489 5.88 8.42 -2.52
N ASP A 490 5.12 8.82 -1.51
CA ASP A 490 4.57 7.92 -0.48
C ASP A 490 3.68 6.82 -1.06
N PHE A 491 2.81 7.20 -2.00
CA PHE A 491 1.90 6.27 -2.68
C PHE A 491 2.65 5.32 -3.62
N PHE A 492 3.72 5.78 -4.25
CA PHE A 492 4.60 4.92 -5.05
C PHE A 492 5.39 3.95 -4.16
N ALA A 493 5.85 4.36 -2.98
CA ALA A 493 6.46 3.47 -2.00
C ALA A 493 5.47 2.40 -1.49
N LYS A 494 4.18 2.76 -1.33
CA LYS A 494 3.11 1.80 -1.02
C LYS A 494 2.86 0.81 -2.15
N CYS A 495 2.79 1.27 -3.40
CA CYS A 495 2.70 0.36 -4.53
C CYS A 495 3.95 -0.52 -4.67
N PHE A 496 5.14 0.03 -4.39
CA PHE A 496 6.39 -0.76 -4.33
C PHE A 496 6.25 -1.90 -3.32
N ALA A 497 5.71 -1.61 -2.13
CA ALA A 497 5.44 -2.60 -1.08
C ALA A 497 4.37 -3.66 -1.44
N GLN A 498 3.65 -3.49 -2.56
CA GLN A 498 2.71 -4.49 -3.08
C GLN A 498 3.26 -5.27 -4.27
N LEU A 499 4.09 -4.62 -5.08
CA LEU A 499 4.61 -5.15 -6.34
C LEU A 499 6.01 -5.78 -6.21
N THR A 500 6.63 -5.70 -5.04
CA THR A 500 7.95 -6.29 -4.74
C THR A 500 7.88 -7.28 -3.57
N ASP A 501 9.04 -7.72 -3.08
CA ASP A 501 9.19 -8.63 -1.93
C ASP A 501 9.29 -7.90 -0.59
N GLU A 502 9.34 -6.58 -0.59
CA GLU A 502 9.27 -5.76 0.61
C GLU A 502 7.82 -5.36 0.91
N PHE A 503 7.49 -5.19 2.18
CA PHE A 503 6.19 -4.71 2.63
C PHE A 503 6.33 -3.71 3.79
N ILE A 504 5.27 -2.95 4.09
CA ILE A 504 5.33 -1.84 5.04
C ILE A 504 5.37 -2.37 6.49
N GLY A 505 6.49 -2.12 7.16
CA GLY A 505 6.63 -2.28 8.60
C GLY A 505 6.12 -1.07 9.38
N LEU A 506 6.23 0.15 8.83
CA LEU A 506 5.83 1.41 9.49
C LEU A 506 5.70 2.56 8.46
N ASP A 507 4.64 3.38 8.51
CA ASP A 507 4.38 4.50 7.55
C ASP A 507 3.87 5.79 8.23
N PRO A 508 4.75 6.53 8.93
CA PRO A 508 4.45 7.86 9.45
C PRO A 508 4.61 8.95 8.40
N ASN A 509 3.70 9.91 8.47
CA ASN A 509 3.80 11.18 7.77
C ASN A 509 3.76 12.35 8.77
N GLY A 510 4.19 13.52 8.31
CA GLY A 510 4.15 14.71 9.14
C GLY A 510 4.77 15.93 8.48
N SER A 511 5.06 16.93 9.30
CA SER A 511 5.80 18.11 8.86
C SER A 511 6.75 18.60 9.94
N PHE A 512 7.73 19.41 9.54
CA PHE A 512 8.55 20.17 10.48
C PHE A 512 8.79 21.58 9.94
N GLY A 513 8.82 22.55 10.85
CA GLY A 513 8.77 23.98 10.53
C GLY A 513 10.05 24.52 9.89
N ALA A 514 9.95 25.72 9.33
CA ALA A 514 11.03 26.44 8.66
C ALA A 514 12.35 26.53 9.44
N ASN A 515 12.26 26.72 10.76
CA ASN A 515 13.39 26.89 11.68
C ASN A 515 13.73 25.61 12.46
N GLU A 516 13.02 24.50 12.21
CA GLU A 516 13.31 23.24 12.87
C GLU A 516 14.45 22.52 12.15
N ALA A 517 15.53 22.26 12.89
CA ALA A 517 16.76 21.62 12.38
C ALA A 517 16.55 20.14 11.97
N ALA A 518 15.57 19.48 12.57
CA ALA A 518 15.28 18.07 12.37
C ALA A 518 13.80 17.75 12.56
N GLY A 519 13.30 16.77 11.81
CA GLY A 519 12.02 16.13 12.06
C GLY A 519 12.04 15.22 13.30
N PRO A 520 10.88 14.67 13.70
CA PRO A 520 10.80 13.72 14.82
C PRO A 520 11.61 12.45 14.52
N ILE A 521 12.13 11.83 15.58
CA ILE A 521 12.74 10.51 15.53
C ILE A 521 11.61 9.48 15.41
N VAL A 522 11.71 8.60 14.41
CA VAL A 522 10.78 7.49 14.24
C VAL A 522 11.51 6.20 14.63
N PRO A 523 11.10 5.55 15.74
CA PRO A 523 11.62 4.25 16.11
C PRO A 523 10.93 3.14 15.31
N TYR A 524 11.68 2.09 14.97
CA TYR A 524 11.16 0.85 14.41
C TYR A 524 11.79 -0.33 15.14
N GLN A 525 10.95 -1.21 15.68
CA GLN A 525 11.40 -2.41 16.37
C GLN A 525 11.48 -3.56 15.36
N SER A 526 12.70 -3.94 14.97
CA SER A 526 12.92 -5.13 14.15
C SER A 526 13.01 -6.35 15.06
N CYS A 527 12.24 -7.40 14.74
CA CYS A 527 12.14 -8.60 15.57
C CYS A 527 12.62 -9.87 14.87
N ASP A 528 12.26 -10.04 13.62
CA ASP A 528 12.62 -11.22 12.83
C ASP A 528 12.58 -10.92 11.32
N ASP A 529 12.80 -9.65 10.99
CA ASP A 529 12.86 -9.22 9.61
C ASP A 529 14.15 -9.73 8.96
N ASN A 530 14.09 -10.10 7.68
CA ASN A 530 15.26 -10.57 6.93
C ASN A 530 16.01 -9.41 6.26
N ARG A 531 15.30 -8.32 5.97
CA ARG A 531 15.84 -7.09 5.37
C ARG A 531 15.02 -5.91 5.87
N ILE A 532 15.67 -4.76 6.01
CA ILE A 532 15.05 -3.49 6.37
C ILE A 532 15.48 -2.39 5.40
N THR A 533 14.52 -1.57 4.98
CA THR A 533 14.72 -0.39 4.14
C THR A 533 14.04 0.80 4.81
N PHE A 534 14.83 1.79 5.22
CA PHE A 534 14.33 3.08 5.65
C PHE A 534 14.25 4.00 4.44
N GLU A 535 13.05 4.40 4.07
CA GLU A 535 12.79 5.35 2.99
C GLU A 535 12.17 6.62 3.60
N ALA A 536 12.49 7.76 3.01
CA ALA A 536 11.87 9.02 3.36
C ALA A 536 11.81 9.92 2.14
N GLY A 537 10.67 10.57 1.93
CA GLY A 537 10.51 11.60 0.93
C GLY A 537 9.89 12.86 1.50
N TRP A 538 10.06 13.96 0.78
CA TRP A 538 9.55 15.27 1.16
C TRP A 538 9.11 16.09 -0.05
N ASN A 539 8.26 17.07 0.21
CA ASN A 539 7.97 18.10 -0.78
C ASN A 539 9.22 18.95 -1.04
N ARG A 540 9.39 19.46 -2.26
CA ARG A 540 10.45 20.44 -2.52
C ARG A 540 10.23 21.66 -1.62
N SER A 541 11.33 22.24 -1.18
CA SER A 541 11.37 23.32 -0.20
C SER A 541 12.14 24.51 -0.78
N ASP A 542 12.10 25.68 -0.13
CA ASP A 542 12.99 26.79 -0.52
C ASP A 542 14.46 26.57 -0.10
N LEU A 543 14.86 25.34 0.25
CA LEU A 543 16.24 25.04 0.65
C LEU A 543 17.18 25.05 -0.56
N PRO A 544 18.35 25.71 -0.48
CA PRO A 544 19.37 25.61 -1.51
C PRO A 544 19.78 24.14 -1.74
N GLY A 545 19.38 23.59 -2.89
CA GLY A 545 19.64 22.20 -3.30
C GLY A 545 18.61 21.16 -2.85
N ASP A 546 17.56 21.54 -2.11
CA ASP A 546 16.46 20.65 -1.67
C ASP A 546 16.86 19.38 -0.88
N ARG A 547 18.08 19.32 -0.36
CA ARG A 547 18.62 18.11 0.27
C ARG A 547 18.35 18.06 1.76
N LEU A 548 17.57 17.06 2.18
CA LEU A 548 17.57 16.58 3.56
C LEU A 548 18.44 15.34 3.68
N ASN A 549 18.95 15.11 4.89
CA ASN A 549 19.69 13.91 5.20
C ASN A 549 18.82 12.93 6.00
N LEU A 550 18.76 11.68 5.54
CA LEU A 550 18.18 10.58 6.30
C LEU A 550 19.25 9.96 7.22
N LEU A 551 19.14 10.24 8.51
CA LEU A 551 19.95 9.59 9.54
C LEU A 551 19.21 8.35 10.03
N VAL A 552 19.86 7.20 9.94
CA VAL A 552 19.39 5.93 10.52
C VAL A 552 20.42 5.50 11.55
N THR A 553 19.93 5.10 12.72
CA THR A 553 20.75 4.62 13.85
C THR A 553 20.32 3.19 14.18
N SER A 554 21.30 2.30 14.29
CA SER A 554 21.10 0.90 14.63
C SER A 554 20.79 0.71 16.13
N PRO A 555 20.30 -0.47 16.55
CA PRO A 555 20.07 -0.80 17.95
C PRO A 555 21.20 -0.45 18.93
N ASP A 556 22.46 -0.62 18.51
CA ASP A 556 23.63 -0.30 19.36
C ASP A 556 23.96 1.20 19.42
N GLY A 557 23.22 2.06 18.71
CA GLY A 557 23.43 3.50 18.68
C GLY A 557 24.39 3.99 17.59
N ASP A 558 24.88 3.09 16.73
CA ASP A 558 25.75 3.45 15.62
C ASP A 558 24.95 4.01 14.44
N ALA A 559 25.49 5.02 13.74
CA ALA A 559 24.90 5.42 12.47
C ALA A 559 25.03 4.28 11.45
N TRP A 560 23.93 4.03 10.74
CA TRP A 560 23.95 3.13 9.61
C TRP A 560 24.88 3.69 8.52
N VAL A 561 25.79 2.83 8.07
CA VAL A 561 26.66 3.08 6.92
C VAL A 561 26.56 1.94 5.92
N PRO A 562 26.70 2.21 4.60
CA PRO A 562 26.77 1.17 3.59
C PRO A 562 27.99 0.29 3.86
N SER A 563 27.80 -1.01 4.06
CA SER A 563 28.89 -1.99 4.03
C SER A 563 29.08 -2.51 2.60
N ALA A 564 30.32 -2.84 2.23
CA ALA A 564 30.61 -3.47 0.95
C ALA A 564 29.75 -4.73 0.78
N GLY A 565 28.80 -4.70 -0.16
CA GLY A 565 27.90 -5.82 -0.45
C GLY A 565 26.68 -6.01 0.46
N ALA A 566 26.34 -5.07 1.37
CA ALA A 566 25.15 -5.23 2.23
C ALA A 566 24.39 -3.92 2.53
N GLY A 567 24.51 -2.90 1.66
CA GLY A 567 23.68 -1.71 1.79
C GLY A 567 23.58 -0.80 0.56
N GLU A 568 22.37 -0.31 0.31
CA GLU A 568 22.06 0.64 -0.77
C GLU A 568 21.62 2.00 -0.19
N MET A 569 21.93 3.09 -0.89
CA MET A 569 21.43 4.43 -0.54
C MET A 569 21.29 5.38 -1.74
N SER A 570 20.28 6.25 -1.68
CA SER A 570 20.08 7.43 -2.54
C SER A 570 19.91 8.68 -1.66
N ALA A 571 20.46 9.83 -2.05
CA ALA A 571 20.45 11.07 -1.24
C ALA A 571 20.56 12.37 -2.08
N GLU A 572 20.30 12.33 -3.38
CA GLU A 572 20.54 13.46 -4.29
C GLU A 572 19.26 14.16 -4.77
N ARG A 573 18.10 13.73 -4.26
CA ARG A 573 16.76 14.10 -4.75
C ARG A 573 15.85 14.50 -3.58
N SER A 574 14.56 14.71 -3.82
CA SER A 574 13.54 15.01 -2.78
C SER A 574 13.17 13.78 -1.91
N TRP A 575 14.05 12.77 -1.88
CA TRP A 575 13.95 11.55 -1.08
C TRP A 575 15.33 11.01 -0.75
N ALA A 576 15.36 10.09 0.21
CA ALA A 576 16.51 9.27 0.53
C ALA A 576 16.05 7.90 1.03
N PHE A 577 16.88 6.88 0.79
CA PHE A 577 16.67 5.57 1.42
C PHE A 577 17.98 4.94 1.89
N LYS A 578 17.86 3.99 2.83
CA LYS A 578 18.93 3.16 3.37
C LYS A 578 18.41 1.73 3.56
N ARG A 579 18.98 0.78 2.83
CA ARG A 579 18.59 -0.64 2.87
C ARG A 579 19.70 -1.50 3.44
N SER A 580 19.37 -2.54 4.20
CA SER A 580 20.33 -3.57 4.61
C SER A 580 19.66 -4.91 4.87
N ALA A 581 20.32 -6.00 4.45
CA ALA A 581 19.98 -7.35 4.88
C ALA A 581 20.32 -7.52 6.38
N LEU A 582 19.54 -8.33 7.07
CA LEU A 582 19.76 -8.66 8.48
C LEU A 582 20.38 -10.07 8.61
N PRO A 583 21.32 -10.29 9.55
CA PRO A 583 21.80 -9.33 10.56
C PRO A 583 22.76 -8.26 10.02
N TYR A 584 22.55 -7.00 10.38
CA TYR A 584 23.48 -5.91 10.11
C TYR A 584 24.50 -5.80 11.25
N ARG A 585 25.79 -6.02 10.99
CA ARG A 585 26.85 -6.04 12.03
C ARG A 585 26.51 -6.97 13.21
N GLY A 586 25.88 -8.11 12.93
CA GLY A 586 25.45 -9.08 13.95
C GLY A 586 24.11 -8.76 14.62
N GLN A 587 23.48 -7.63 14.29
CA GLN A 587 22.19 -7.22 14.83
C GLN A 587 21.07 -7.66 13.87
N SER A 588 20.31 -8.69 14.26
CA SER A 588 19.07 -9.09 13.60
C SER A 588 17.81 -8.51 14.28
N GLN A 589 17.94 -8.01 15.52
CA GLN A 589 16.83 -7.55 16.34
C GLN A 589 17.19 -6.27 17.08
N GLY A 590 16.19 -5.44 17.37
CA GLY A 590 16.31 -4.26 18.22
C GLY A 590 15.62 -3.03 17.64
N THR A 591 15.71 -1.92 18.38
CA THR A 591 15.10 -0.65 17.97
C THR A 591 16.02 0.15 17.05
N TRP A 592 15.66 0.21 15.78
CA TRP A 592 16.22 1.13 14.81
C TRP A 592 15.56 2.50 14.92
N LYS A 593 16.27 3.56 14.55
CA LYS A 593 15.75 4.94 14.60
C LYS A 593 16.05 5.66 13.32
N MET A 594 15.05 6.28 12.70
CA MET A 594 15.24 7.14 11.54
C MET A 594 14.83 8.58 11.80
N GLN A 595 15.57 9.53 11.22
CA GLN A 595 15.35 10.96 11.39
C GLN A 595 15.72 11.72 10.12
N LEU A 596 14.85 12.64 9.69
CA LEU A 596 15.15 13.60 8.63
C LEU A 596 15.79 14.85 9.24
N LEU A 597 16.88 15.30 8.61
CA LEU A 597 17.69 16.40 9.08
C LEU A 597 17.86 17.47 8.00
N ARG A 598 17.71 18.73 8.38
CA ARG A 598 18.27 19.82 7.55
C ARG A 598 19.81 19.74 7.62
N PRO A 599 20.51 20.20 6.56
CA PRO A 599 21.95 20.37 6.63
C PRO A 599 22.34 21.21 7.85
N GLN A 600 23.20 20.63 8.69
CA GLN A 600 23.74 21.28 9.88
C GLN A 600 25.10 21.90 9.56
N ASP A 601 25.34 23.10 10.09
CA ASP A 601 26.60 23.81 9.92
C ASP A 601 27.44 23.75 11.20
N ALA A 602 26.84 23.86 12.39
CA ALA A 602 27.61 23.80 13.63
C ALA A 602 26.81 23.33 14.85
N PHE A 603 27.53 22.87 15.87
CA PHE A 603 27.01 22.67 17.22
C PHE A 603 27.84 23.48 18.23
N VAL A 604 27.15 24.09 19.19
CA VAL A 604 27.76 24.73 20.36
C VAL A 604 27.36 23.97 21.61
N ASN A 605 28.35 23.49 22.34
CA ASN A 605 28.18 22.74 23.58
C ASN A 605 28.48 23.63 24.79
N GLY A 606 27.48 23.76 25.65
CA GLY A 606 27.55 24.46 26.92
C GLY A 606 28.24 23.65 28.02
N PHE A 607 29.11 22.70 27.71
CA PHE A 607 29.77 21.85 28.70
C PHE A 607 31.21 21.54 28.31
N ALA A 608 32.04 21.29 29.31
CA ALA A 608 33.38 20.77 29.16
C ALA A 608 33.35 19.31 28.67
N THR A 609 34.34 18.93 27.87
CA THR A 609 34.41 17.61 27.21
C THR A 609 34.64 16.47 28.20
N ASP A 610 35.19 16.77 29.38
CA ASP A 610 35.53 15.83 30.44
C ASP A 610 34.59 15.89 31.65
N ALA A 611 33.46 16.62 31.53
CA ALA A 611 32.51 16.81 32.61
C ALA A 611 31.48 15.68 32.74
N PHE A 612 31.57 14.55 32.02
CA PHE A 612 30.54 13.51 32.06
C PHE A 612 30.79 12.47 33.15
N ALA A 613 29.78 12.19 33.97
CA ALA A 613 29.84 11.13 34.99
C ALA A 613 30.04 9.74 34.34
N GLY A 614 29.35 9.51 33.21
CA GLY A 614 29.53 8.34 32.36
C GLY A 614 30.20 8.75 31.05
N PRO A 615 31.49 8.45 30.83
CA PRO A 615 32.20 8.87 29.61
C PRO A 615 31.53 8.44 28.30
N ARG A 616 30.85 7.28 28.29
CA ARG A 616 30.07 6.79 27.14
C ARG A 616 28.85 7.67 26.81
N GLN A 617 28.27 8.35 27.80
CA GLN A 617 27.13 9.26 27.57
C GLN A 617 27.58 10.52 26.83
N GLY A 618 28.71 11.10 27.25
CA GLY A 618 29.33 12.22 26.53
C GLY A 618 29.78 11.85 25.13
N GLU A 619 30.42 10.68 24.99
CA GLU A 619 30.79 10.12 23.69
C GLU A 619 29.57 10.01 22.76
N ALA A 620 28.46 9.40 23.22
CA ALA A 620 27.24 9.26 22.42
C ALA A 620 26.65 10.60 21.95
N ILE A 621 26.65 11.63 22.80
CA ILE A 621 26.20 12.98 22.45
C ILE A 621 27.04 13.53 21.28
N VAL A 622 28.37 13.44 21.38
CA VAL A 622 29.27 14.02 20.38
C VAL A 622 29.27 13.19 19.10
N ARG A 623 29.18 11.87 19.20
CA ARG A 623 28.96 10.98 18.04
C ARG A 623 27.71 11.38 17.27
N ARG A 624 26.60 11.69 17.96
CA ARG A 624 25.38 12.19 17.31
C ARG A 624 25.61 13.51 16.57
N GLN A 625 26.40 14.42 17.11
CA GLN A 625 26.76 15.68 16.44
C GLN A 625 27.59 15.43 15.18
N LEU A 626 28.60 14.56 15.27
CA LEU A 626 29.43 14.16 14.13
C LEU A 626 28.57 13.53 13.03
N GLN A 627 27.69 12.59 13.36
CA GLN A 627 26.80 11.92 12.39
C GLN A 627 25.83 12.88 11.69
N ARG A 628 25.43 13.97 12.36
CA ARG A 628 24.55 15.01 11.77
C ARG A 628 25.30 16.01 10.90
N LEU A 629 26.53 16.39 11.29
CA LEU A 629 27.39 17.30 10.51
C LEU A 629 28.01 16.60 9.30
N CYS A 630 28.36 15.33 9.48
CA CYS A 630 29.13 14.52 8.54
C CYS A 630 28.37 13.23 8.19
N PRO A 631 27.16 13.31 7.59
CA PRO A 631 26.43 12.11 7.19
C PRO A 631 27.25 11.27 6.21
N ALA A 632 27.19 9.94 6.32
CA ALA A 632 27.86 9.05 5.38
C ALA A 632 27.32 9.26 3.95
N GLY A 633 28.22 9.35 2.96
CA GLY A 633 27.86 9.53 1.55
C GLY A 633 27.73 8.20 0.78
N LYS A 634 27.28 8.29 -0.48
CA LYS A 634 27.15 7.14 -1.40
C LYS A 634 28.46 6.35 -1.47
N GLY A 635 28.39 5.04 -1.30
CA GLY A 635 29.55 4.13 -1.29
C GLY A 635 30.37 4.15 0.01
N GLY A 636 29.81 4.65 1.12
CA GLY A 636 30.48 4.66 2.42
C GLY A 636 31.59 5.71 2.56
N LYS A 637 31.69 6.65 1.61
CA LYS A 637 32.67 7.74 1.69
C LYS A 637 32.27 8.72 2.79
N THR A 638 33.25 9.12 3.61
CA THR A 638 33.07 10.12 4.67
C THR A 638 32.80 11.49 4.06
N SER A 639 31.74 12.18 4.48
CA SER A 639 31.44 13.55 4.00
C SER A 639 32.29 14.64 4.66
N CYS A 640 33.08 14.27 5.67
CA CYS A 640 34.12 15.09 6.28
C CYS A 640 35.45 14.33 6.19
N GLY A 641 36.19 14.53 5.09
CA GLY A 641 37.43 13.80 4.83
C GLY A 641 38.63 14.34 5.63
N ARG A 642 38.63 15.65 5.93
CA ARG A 642 39.66 16.31 6.75
C ARG A 642 39.04 16.96 7.98
N VAL A 643 39.45 16.51 9.15
CA VAL A 643 39.01 17.02 10.45
C VAL A 643 40.16 17.64 11.19
N LEU A 644 39.99 18.88 11.65
CA LEU A 644 40.92 19.54 12.57
C LEU A 644 40.37 19.46 13.99
N TYR A 645 41.13 18.87 14.90
CA TYR A 645 40.78 18.72 16.30
C TYR A 645 41.69 19.58 17.17
N PHE A 646 41.10 20.51 17.92
CA PHE A 646 41.78 21.28 18.95
C PHE A 646 41.06 21.14 20.27
N GLU A 647 41.80 20.70 21.27
CA GLU A 647 41.33 20.65 22.64
C GLU A 647 42.43 21.17 23.56
N ASP A 648 42.09 22.19 24.33
CA ASP A 648 42.99 22.75 25.33
C ASP A 648 42.40 22.59 26.73
N GLY A 649 43.21 21.96 27.57
CA GLY A 649 43.03 21.92 29.00
C GLY A 649 42.17 20.79 29.51
N ALA A 650 41.96 19.69 28.80
CA ALA A 650 41.28 18.50 29.32
C ALA A 650 42.02 17.94 30.56
N ARG A 651 41.29 17.57 31.62
CA ARG A 651 41.82 16.98 32.88
C ARG A 651 41.39 15.53 33.06
N GLY A 652 40.29 15.13 32.41
CA GLY A 652 39.79 13.76 32.39
C GLY A 652 39.72 13.19 30.97
N ARG A 653 38.88 12.15 30.80
CA ARG A 653 38.63 11.53 29.51
C ARG A 653 37.73 12.43 28.65
N SER A 654 38.26 12.91 27.53
CA SER A 654 37.51 13.74 26.59
C SER A 654 36.44 12.94 25.85
N ALA A 655 35.19 13.40 25.94
CA ALA A 655 34.09 12.89 25.12
C ALA A 655 34.31 13.15 23.62
N TYR A 656 35.04 14.22 23.27
CA TYR A 656 35.25 14.63 21.88
C TYR A 656 36.27 13.71 21.20
N GLU A 657 37.40 13.48 21.86
CA GLU A 657 38.41 12.55 21.38
C GLU A 657 37.85 11.13 21.25
N ALA A 658 37.07 10.67 22.24
CA ALA A 658 36.44 9.36 22.21
C ALA A 658 35.47 9.21 21.02
N ALA A 659 34.64 10.23 20.77
CA ALA A 659 33.69 10.22 19.66
C ALA A 659 34.39 10.29 18.30
N LEU A 660 35.40 11.14 18.13
CA LEU A 660 36.20 11.23 16.91
C LEU A 660 36.91 9.90 16.59
N LYS A 661 37.41 9.21 17.62
CA LYS A 661 37.99 7.88 17.47
C LYS A 661 36.95 6.84 17.06
N ALA A 662 35.75 6.86 17.65
CA ALA A 662 34.68 5.93 17.33
C ALA A 662 34.12 6.12 15.90
N GLU A 663 34.07 7.36 15.42
CA GLU A 663 33.54 7.73 14.10
C GLU A 663 34.62 7.77 13.00
N GLY A 664 35.88 7.58 13.36
CA GLY A 664 37.02 7.55 12.44
C GLY A 664 36.90 6.43 11.41
N GLY A 665 36.97 6.79 10.13
CA GLY A 665 36.74 5.88 9.01
C GLY A 665 35.28 5.52 8.75
N VAL A 666 34.33 6.04 9.55
CA VAL A 666 32.89 5.81 9.42
C VAL A 666 32.21 7.06 8.86
N THR A 667 32.20 8.15 9.63
CA THR A 667 31.61 9.44 9.22
C THR A 667 32.68 10.51 8.98
N VAL A 668 33.84 10.38 9.63
CA VAL A 668 34.98 11.30 9.52
C VAL A 668 36.24 10.60 9.02
N GLY A 669 37.01 11.30 8.19
CA GLY A 669 38.24 10.82 7.57
C GLY A 669 39.47 11.07 8.43
N ALA A 670 40.51 11.67 7.84
CA ALA A 670 41.76 11.97 8.51
C ALA A 670 41.58 13.06 9.56
N ILE A 671 42.05 12.78 10.79
CA ILE A 671 41.98 13.69 11.93
C ILE A 671 43.37 14.25 12.22
N GLU A 672 43.53 15.56 12.10
CA GLU A 672 44.72 16.27 12.58
C GLU A 672 44.42 16.90 13.94
N ALA A 673 45.11 16.43 14.98
CA ALA A 673 44.92 16.90 16.35
C ALA A 673 46.09 17.81 16.78
N THR A 674 45.78 18.89 17.50
CA THR A 674 46.77 19.75 18.15
C THR A 674 46.20 20.36 19.42
N ASN A 675 47.05 20.55 20.44
CA ASN A 675 46.73 21.32 21.64
C ASN A 675 47.55 22.63 21.71
N ASP A 676 48.41 22.88 20.72
CA ASP A 676 49.18 24.11 20.59
C ASP A 676 48.32 25.18 19.89
N ALA A 677 48.07 26.29 20.59
CA ALA A 677 47.24 27.40 20.12
C ALA A 677 47.81 28.12 18.89
N ALA A 678 49.14 28.26 18.78
CA ALA A 678 49.79 28.89 17.65
C ALA A 678 49.72 27.97 16.42
N LYS A 679 50.04 26.67 16.61
CA LYS A 679 49.89 25.68 15.54
C LYS A 679 48.46 25.58 15.04
N PHE A 680 47.47 25.61 15.94
CA PHE A 680 46.05 25.60 15.56
C PHE A 680 45.67 26.83 14.73
N ALA A 681 46.14 28.02 15.11
CA ALA A 681 45.93 29.24 14.35
C ALA A 681 46.54 29.17 12.93
N ASP A 682 47.71 28.53 12.80
CA ASP A 682 48.35 28.30 11.49
C ASP A 682 47.58 27.29 10.63
N LEU A 683 47.13 26.16 11.22
CA LEU A 683 46.35 25.13 10.52
C LEU A 683 44.99 25.64 10.03
N LEU A 684 44.37 26.59 10.74
CA LEU A 684 43.12 27.23 10.32
C LEU A 684 43.24 28.09 9.05
N ARG A 685 44.45 28.30 8.51
CA ARG A 685 44.65 28.91 7.18
C ARG A 685 44.33 27.94 6.05
N GLU A 686 44.28 26.64 6.32
CA GLU A 686 43.89 25.62 5.36
C GLU A 686 42.37 25.38 5.33
N ARG A 687 41.91 24.65 4.32
CA ARG A 687 40.50 24.25 4.21
C ARG A 687 40.27 22.92 4.93
N TRP A 688 39.32 22.95 5.87
CA TRP A 688 38.87 21.80 6.64
C TRP A 688 37.39 21.54 6.38
N ASP A 689 37.00 20.26 6.38
CA ASP A 689 35.58 19.88 6.25
C ASP A 689 34.85 20.01 7.59
N LEU A 690 35.56 19.75 8.69
CA LEU A 690 35.07 19.86 10.06
C LEU A 690 36.18 20.39 10.98
N VAL A 691 35.81 21.30 11.89
CA VAL A 691 36.66 21.74 13.01
C VAL A 691 35.97 21.36 14.33
N VAL A 692 36.64 20.55 15.15
CA VAL A 692 36.20 20.24 16.52
C VAL A 692 37.09 21.03 17.47
N TYR A 693 36.50 22.01 18.16
CA TYR A 693 37.20 22.97 19.00
C TYR A 693 36.65 22.95 20.43
N ALA A 694 37.54 22.80 21.42
CA ALA A 694 37.21 22.92 22.83
C ALA A 694 38.28 23.70 23.60
N ARG A 695 37.91 24.86 24.16
CA ARG A 695 38.72 25.60 25.13
C ARG A 695 38.03 25.56 26.50
N GLN A 696 38.68 24.91 27.46
CA GLN A 696 38.03 24.50 28.71
C GLN A 696 38.72 25.03 29.98
N VAL A 697 39.91 25.61 29.86
CA VAL A 697 40.69 26.16 30.99
C VAL A 697 41.44 27.40 30.51
N GLY A 698 41.98 28.18 31.45
CA GLY A 698 42.87 29.31 31.15
C GLY A 698 42.25 30.67 31.48
N PRO A 699 43.07 31.74 31.49
CA PRO A 699 42.58 33.09 31.74
C PRO A 699 41.66 33.56 30.61
N ASP A 700 40.71 34.42 30.96
CA ASP A 700 39.86 35.15 29.99
C ASP A 700 40.72 36.17 29.23
N ARG A 701 41.38 35.68 28.17
CA ARG A 701 42.18 36.48 27.25
C ARG A 701 41.95 36.07 25.81
N LYS A 702 42.28 37.00 24.91
CA LYS A 702 42.38 36.77 23.48
C LYS A 702 43.50 35.78 23.16
N GLU A 703 43.23 34.88 22.22
CA GLU A 703 44.16 33.87 21.70
C GLU A 703 44.36 34.07 20.19
N ALA A 704 45.48 33.57 19.66
CA ALA A 704 45.87 33.80 18.25
C ALA A 704 44.90 33.17 17.23
N TYR A 705 44.22 32.09 17.60
CA TYR A 705 43.27 31.38 16.74
C TYR A 705 41.87 32.01 16.70
N ASP A 706 41.54 32.98 17.57
CA ASP A 706 40.16 33.44 17.74
C ASP A 706 39.56 34.01 16.44
N ALA A 707 40.28 34.93 15.80
CA ALA A 707 39.83 35.54 14.56
C ALA A 707 39.86 34.58 13.35
N PRO A 708 40.92 33.76 13.13
CA PRO A 708 40.91 32.70 12.12
C PRO A 708 39.77 31.69 12.30
N LEU A 709 39.51 31.22 13.51
CA LEU A 709 38.47 30.22 13.79
C LEU A 709 37.08 30.79 13.53
N ALA A 710 36.79 31.99 14.06
CA ALA A 710 35.52 32.66 13.81
C ALA A 710 35.31 32.86 12.29
N ARG A 711 36.35 33.27 11.55
CA ARG A 711 36.30 33.42 10.10
C ARG A 711 36.00 32.11 9.38
N ALA A 712 36.64 31.01 9.78
CA ALA A 712 36.40 29.70 9.18
C ALA A 712 34.94 29.26 9.38
N ILE A 713 34.43 29.34 10.60
CA ILE A 713 33.05 28.93 10.94
C ILE A 713 32.02 29.84 10.24
N CYS A 714 32.21 31.15 10.30
CA CYS A 714 31.35 32.10 9.57
C CYS A 714 31.44 31.92 8.04
N GLY A 715 32.57 31.42 7.53
CA GLY A 715 32.78 31.08 6.12
C GLY A 715 32.15 29.74 5.69
N GLY A 716 31.50 29.02 6.60
CA GLY A 716 30.77 27.78 6.29
C GLY A 716 31.53 26.48 6.60
N THR A 717 32.70 26.55 7.26
CA THR A 717 33.34 25.35 7.80
C THR A 717 32.46 24.75 8.89
N ARG A 718 32.19 23.44 8.81
CA ARG A 718 31.38 22.76 9.83
C ARG A 718 32.12 22.74 11.17
N ALA A 719 31.42 22.85 12.28
CA ALA A 719 32.09 22.89 13.58
C ALA A 719 31.34 22.28 14.77
N ILE A 720 32.10 21.74 15.73
CA ILE A 720 31.64 21.49 17.10
C ILE A 720 32.47 22.37 18.03
N VAL A 721 31.81 23.21 18.82
CA VAL A 721 32.45 24.32 19.56
C VAL A 721 32.10 24.26 21.03
N THR A 722 33.13 24.32 21.87
CA THR A 722 33.02 24.66 23.30
C THR A 722 34.03 25.76 23.63
N ASP A 723 33.57 26.86 24.22
CA ASP A 723 34.47 27.89 24.77
C ASP A 723 33.96 28.39 26.12
N THR A 724 34.73 28.14 27.18
CA THR A 724 34.36 28.58 28.53
C THR A 724 34.72 30.03 28.82
N ARG A 725 35.42 30.74 27.92
CA ARG A 725 35.90 32.10 28.16
C ARG A 725 34.80 33.14 28.10
N GLY A 726 34.93 34.19 28.91
CA GLY A 726 34.02 35.34 28.99
C GLY A 726 34.38 36.52 28.09
N VAL A 727 35.25 36.33 27.08
CA VAL A 727 35.82 37.43 26.27
C VAL A 727 35.04 37.68 24.96
N PRO A 728 35.07 38.91 24.40
CA PRO A 728 34.38 39.24 23.14
C PRO A 728 34.79 38.36 21.95
N GLU A 729 36.04 37.94 21.90
CA GLU A 729 36.57 37.08 20.84
C GLU A 729 35.96 35.67 20.88
N ALA A 730 35.81 35.08 22.07
CA ALA A 730 35.12 33.81 22.27
C ALA A 730 33.63 33.95 21.89
N ALA A 731 33.00 35.06 22.26
CA ALA A 731 31.62 35.35 21.86
C ALA A 731 31.46 35.46 20.32
N SER A 732 32.49 35.90 19.60
CA SER A 732 32.50 35.91 18.13
C SER A 732 32.50 34.50 17.53
N ILE A 733 33.30 33.58 18.10
CA ILE A 733 33.31 32.16 17.69
C ILE A 733 31.91 31.55 17.90
N LEU A 734 31.34 31.69 19.10
CA LEU A 734 30.01 31.16 19.42
C LEU A 734 28.94 31.75 18.48
N ARG A 735 29.00 33.06 18.20
CA ARG A 735 28.06 33.74 17.30
C ARG A 735 28.16 33.21 15.87
N CYS A 736 29.37 32.97 15.35
CA CYS A 736 29.54 32.33 14.04
C CYS A 736 28.92 30.93 13.99
N ALA A 737 29.05 30.18 15.09
CA ALA A 737 28.43 28.87 15.29
C ALA A 737 26.93 28.93 15.62
N GLY A 738 26.31 30.12 15.69
CA GLY A 738 24.86 30.29 15.84
C GLY A 738 24.35 30.39 17.28
N ALA A 739 25.23 30.53 18.27
CA ALA A 739 24.85 30.61 19.68
C ALA A 739 25.45 31.83 20.40
N ALA A 740 24.80 32.21 21.50
CA ALA A 740 25.33 33.14 22.49
C ALA A 740 25.40 32.42 23.84
N ARG A 741 26.43 32.74 24.62
CA ARG A 741 26.56 32.27 26.00
C ARG A 741 25.54 32.98 26.89
N ASP A 742 24.83 32.23 27.73
CA ASP A 742 24.06 32.74 28.86
C ASP A 742 24.90 32.58 30.14
N PRO A 743 25.52 33.67 30.63
CA PRO A 743 26.40 33.61 31.80
C PRO A 743 25.64 33.39 33.11
N ARG A 744 24.30 33.49 33.13
CA ARG A 744 23.47 33.30 34.34
C ARG A 744 23.29 31.82 34.70
N VAL A 745 23.61 30.93 33.76
CA VAL A 745 23.45 29.50 33.90
C VAL A 745 24.85 28.90 33.85
N VAL A 746 25.35 28.41 34.97
CA VAL A 746 26.67 27.77 35.07
C VAL A 746 26.61 26.54 35.98
N ASN A 747 27.55 25.62 35.80
CA ASN A 747 27.78 24.43 36.64
C ASN A 747 26.51 23.60 36.90
N ARG A 748 25.80 23.33 35.81
CA ARG A 748 24.66 22.41 35.77
C ARG A 748 25.15 20.97 35.69
N ASP A 749 24.43 20.07 36.35
CA ASP A 749 24.82 18.67 36.56
C ASP A 749 24.03 17.69 35.68
N LEU A 750 23.13 18.18 34.83
CA LEU A 750 22.26 17.35 34.02
C LEU A 750 21.96 17.97 32.67
N VAL A 751 22.36 17.28 31.60
CA VAL A 751 21.94 17.57 30.22
C VAL A 751 20.78 16.66 29.87
N GLN A 752 19.66 17.23 29.46
CA GLN A 752 18.48 16.52 28.96
C GLN A 752 18.25 16.90 27.51
N GLY A 753 18.06 15.93 26.61
CA GLY A 753 17.75 16.25 25.22
C GLY A 753 16.43 17.00 25.09
N ALA A 754 16.34 17.88 24.07
CA ALA A 754 15.04 18.10 23.46
C ALA A 754 14.59 16.77 22.80
N GLU A 755 13.28 16.53 22.68
CA GLU A 755 12.66 15.27 22.19
C GLU A 755 13.21 14.74 20.84
N ARG A 756 14.02 15.54 20.13
CA ARG A 756 14.58 15.26 18.81
C ARG A 756 16.09 15.03 18.78
N PHE A 757 16.82 15.01 19.90
CA PHE A 757 18.29 14.90 19.92
C PHE A 757 18.88 13.81 20.84
N LEU A 758 18.49 13.75 22.12
CA LEU A 758 18.98 12.74 23.08
C LEU A 758 17.83 11.91 23.63
N ASP A 759 18.03 10.60 23.68
CA ASP A 759 17.06 9.65 24.24
C ASP A 759 17.17 9.51 25.77
N VAL A 760 18.33 9.86 26.34
CA VAL A 760 18.62 9.71 27.76
C VAL A 760 19.36 10.95 28.26
N ALA A 761 19.06 11.37 29.49
CA ALA A 761 19.77 12.44 30.16
C ALA A 761 21.22 12.03 30.45
N ALA A 762 22.16 12.96 30.28
CA ALA A 762 23.56 12.76 30.63
C ALA A 762 23.90 13.55 31.90
N LYS A 763 24.46 12.86 32.89
CA LYS A 763 24.88 13.49 34.15
C LYS A 763 26.25 14.12 33.97
N LEU A 764 26.39 15.37 34.40
CA LEU A 764 27.65 16.09 34.47
C LEU A 764 28.21 16.06 35.91
N VAL A 765 29.53 16.05 36.02
CA VAL A 765 30.32 16.12 37.25
C VAL A 765 31.43 17.14 37.06
N ASP A 766 31.78 17.84 38.13
CA ASP A 766 32.86 18.82 38.11
C ASP A 766 34.23 18.14 37.92
N PRO A 767 34.95 18.42 36.82
CA PRO A 767 36.32 17.94 36.60
C PRO A 767 37.38 18.77 37.36
N GLY A 768 36.96 19.61 38.32
CA GLY A 768 37.78 20.48 39.17
C GLY A 768 37.96 21.89 38.62
N ARG A 769 36.95 22.48 37.96
CA ARG A 769 37.04 23.78 37.27
C ARG A 769 35.98 24.78 37.73
N PRO A 770 36.26 26.10 37.69
CA PRO A 770 35.28 27.13 38.03
C PRO A 770 34.01 27.09 37.18
N VAL A 771 34.13 26.73 35.90
CA VAL A 771 33.02 26.57 34.96
C VAL A 771 33.22 25.27 34.18
N TYR A 772 32.35 24.28 34.38
CA TYR A 772 32.34 23.02 33.62
C TYR A 772 31.07 22.84 32.79
N ALA A 773 30.05 23.66 33.04
CA ALA A 773 28.85 23.78 32.24
C ALA A 773 28.37 25.23 32.24
N TYR A 774 27.77 25.70 31.14
CA TYR A 774 27.21 27.05 30.99
C TYR A 774 26.05 27.06 29.98
N GLY A 775 25.07 27.95 30.18
CA GLY A 775 23.93 28.07 29.29
C GLY A 775 24.30 28.60 27.91
N VAL A 776 23.61 28.11 26.88
CA VAL A 776 23.69 28.61 25.51
C VAL A 776 22.30 28.93 24.98
N ALA A 777 22.20 29.99 24.19
CA ALA A 777 20.96 30.43 23.55
C ALA A 777 21.20 30.64 22.05
N PRO A 778 20.23 30.30 21.18
CA PRO A 778 20.33 30.60 19.76
C PRO A 778 20.32 32.12 19.53
N ILE A 779 21.12 32.59 18.57
CA ILE A 779 21.09 34.01 18.16
C ILE A 779 19.94 34.26 17.17
N GLY A 780 19.19 35.36 17.36
CA GLY A 780 18.13 35.75 16.43
C GLY A 780 18.68 36.04 15.03
N GLY A 781 18.00 35.55 13.99
CA GLY A 781 18.36 35.77 12.58
C GLY A 781 18.96 34.57 11.85
N GLY A 782 19.20 33.43 12.52
CA GLY A 782 19.54 32.15 11.90
C GLY A 782 18.68 31.01 12.47
N ALA A 783 18.58 29.86 11.77
CA ALA A 783 17.89 28.66 12.26
C ALA A 783 18.73 27.91 13.31
N GLY A 784 19.13 28.62 14.36
CA GLY A 784 19.70 28.06 15.58
C GLY A 784 18.59 27.45 16.44
N ALA A 785 18.68 26.16 16.74
CA ALA A 785 17.72 25.45 17.57
C ALA A 785 18.39 24.91 18.83
N ILE A 786 17.66 24.89 19.94
CA ILE A 786 18.12 24.23 21.16
C ILE A 786 17.91 22.72 20.99
N ASP A 787 19.01 21.97 20.90
CA ASP A 787 18.99 20.50 20.75
C ASP A 787 19.01 19.79 22.11
N ALA A 788 19.55 20.43 23.16
CA ALA A 788 19.49 19.91 24.53
C ALA A 788 19.39 21.05 25.53
N LEU A 789 18.84 20.75 26.71
CA LEU A 789 18.58 21.65 27.82
C LEU A 789 19.34 21.20 29.08
N PHE A 790 19.56 22.12 30.01
CA PHE A 790 19.89 21.74 31.39
C PHE A 790 18.61 21.51 32.22
N GLY A 791 18.58 20.49 33.08
CA GLY A 791 17.38 20.12 33.86
C GLY A 791 17.05 21.02 35.09
N ALA A 792 15.75 21.36 35.26
CA ALA A 792 15.02 22.05 36.39
C ALA A 792 15.31 23.55 36.68
N GLN A 793 14.42 24.44 37.18
CA GLN A 793 12.97 24.55 37.42
C GLN A 793 12.60 25.98 36.94
N GLY A 794 11.64 26.14 36.01
CA GLY A 794 11.13 27.46 35.56
C GLY A 794 11.84 28.09 34.35
N GLU A 795 13.15 27.89 34.18
CA GLU A 795 13.91 28.32 33.00
C GLU A 795 14.43 27.09 32.22
N ARG A 796 14.35 27.12 30.88
CA ARG A 796 14.84 26.06 29.97
C ARG A 796 16.10 26.54 29.22
N PRO A 797 17.25 26.72 29.90
CA PRO A 797 18.47 27.16 29.21
C PRO A 797 19.04 26.04 28.34
N GLY A 798 19.53 26.39 27.15
CA GLY A 798 20.15 25.43 26.26
C GLY A 798 21.46 24.90 26.83
N ALA A 799 21.66 23.59 26.73
CA ALA A 799 22.94 22.92 26.92
C ALA A 799 23.66 22.71 25.58
N ILE A 800 22.90 22.56 24.48
CA ILE A 800 23.42 22.38 23.12
C ILE A 800 22.56 23.23 22.18
N VAL A 801 23.23 24.03 21.34
CA VAL A 801 22.59 24.75 20.23
C VAL A 801 23.17 24.23 18.91
N GLY A 802 22.31 23.72 18.04
CA GLY A 802 22.64 23.37 16.67
C GLY A 802 22.28 24.51 15.72
N LYS A 803 23.20 24.86 14.83
CA LYS A 803 22.97 25.79 13.72
C LYS A 803 22.67 24.99 12.46
N SER A 804 21.46 25.15 11.98
CA SER A 804 20.99 24.56 10.72
C SER A 804 20.74 25.62 9.66
N ARG A 805 20.62 25.19 8.39
CA ARG A 805 20.13 26.07 7.33
C ARG A 805 18.62 26.21 7.42
N ALA A 806 18.13 27.45 7.51
CA ALA A 806 16.71 27.75 7.45
C ALA A 806 16.14 27.39 6.07
N GLY A 807 14.86 27.02 6.01
CA GLY A 807 14.13 26.82 4.76
C GLY A 807 12.63 26.93 4.95
N GLY A 808 11.83 26.49 3.98
CA GLY A 808 10.38 26.41 4.12
C GLY A 808 9.91 25.31 5.09
N THR A 809 8.62 25.30 5.42
CA THR A 809 7.99 24.14 6.07
C THR A 809 8.10 22.92 5.17
N ILE A 810 8.50 21.80 5.76
CA ILE A 810 8.70 20.54 5.03
C ILE A 810 7.62 19.57 5.45
N HIS A 811 6.87 19.07 4.46
CA HIS A 811 6.00 17.93 4.59
C HIS A 811 6.76 16.69 4.16
N TRP A 812 6.70 15.64 4.97
CA TRP A 812 7.47 14.42 4.77
C TRP A 812 6.63 13.18 5.01
N HIS A 813 7.00 12.10 4.34
CA HIS A 813 6.65 10.74 4.71
C HIS A 813 7.95 9.98 5.01
N LYS A 814 7.86 8.96 5.87
CA LYS A 814 8.95 8.03 6.10
C LYS A 814 8.38 6.63 6.17
N ASN A 815 8.89 5.73 5.35
CA ASN A 815 8.52 4.33 5.37
C ASN A 815 9.65 3.49 5.96
N VAL A 816 9.28 2.48 6.74
CA VAL A 816 10.16 1.33 6.99
C VAL A 816 9.56 0.16 6.24
N LEU A 817 10.24 -0.27 5.19
CA LEU A 817 9.90 -1.46 4.43
C LEU A 817 10.74 -2.64 4.95
N VAL A 818 10.15 -3.82 5.00
CA VAL A 818 10.81 -5.03 5.51
C VAL A 818 10.51 -6.24 4.65
N THR A 819 11.32 -7.29 4.76
CA THR A 819 11.01 -8.62 4.25
C THR A 819 10.93 -9.63 5.39
N GLY A 820 10.18 -10.72 5.19
CA GLY A 820 10.03 -11.78 6.18
C GLY A 820 8.60 -12.30 6.25
N LEU A 821 8.20 -12.76 7.42
CA LEU A 821 6.87 -13.29 7.68
C LEU A 821 5.84 -12.18 7.98
N SER A 822 4.57 -12.57 8.01
CA SER A 822 3.44 -11.70 8.39
C SER A 822 3.24 -10.51 7.47
N GLN A 823 3.42 -10.71 6.16
CA GLN A 823 3.06 -9.71 5.15
C GLN A 823 1.53 -9.50 5.15
N LEU A 824 1.09 -8.26 5.38
CA LEU A 824 -0.31 -7.88 5.24
C LEU A 824 -0.66 -7.74 3.76
N THR A 825 -1.75 -8.39 3.35
CA THR A 825 -2.32 -8.34 2.01
C THR A 825 -3.75 -7.80 2.09
N ALA A 826 -4.10 -6.91 1.18
CA ALA A 826 -5.46 -6.39 1.09
C ALA A 826 -6.46 -7.52 0.83
N PHE A 827 -7.57 -7.50 1.58
CA PHE A 827 -8.68 -8.43 1.39
C PHE A 827 -10.01 -7.67 1.55
N PRO A 828 -10.37 -6.82 0.58
CA PRO A 828 -11.64 -6.10 0.63
C PRO A 828 -12.79 -7.09 0.53
N PRO A 829 -13.67 -7.19 1.55
CA PRO A 829 -14.78 -8.15 1.52
C PRO A 829 -15.73 -7.90 0.35
N ARG A 830 -15.82 -6.65 -0.14
CA ARG A 830 -16.61 -6.27 -1.32
C ARG A 830 -15.88 -5.19 -2.11
N THR A 831 -15.88 -5.32 -3.45
CA THR A 831 -15.36 -4.29 -4.36
C THR A 831 -16.31 -3.10 -4.48
N ARG A 832 -17.62 -3.38 -4.46
CA ARG A 832 -18.69 -2.41 -4.71
C ARG A 832 -19.50 -2.17 -3.46
N VAL A 833 -19.18 -1.09 -2.77
CA VAL A 833 -19.94 -0.63 -1.61
C VAL A 833 -20.81 0.56 -2.01
N ARG A 834 -22.06 0.55 -1.58
CA ARG A 834 -22.99 1.65 -1.84
C ARG A 834 -23.48 2.32 -0.56
N THR A 835 -23.98 3.55 -0.70
CA THR A 835 -24.50 4.29 0.44
C THR A 835 -25.62 3.53 1.18
N GLY A 836 -25.58 3.59 2.50
CA GLY A 836 -26.49 2.88 3.40
C GLY A 836 -26.14 1.41 3.66
N GLU A 837 -25.15 0.85 2.98
CA GLU A 837 -24.67 -0.52 3.25
C GLU A 837 -23.74 -0.53 4.47
N PRO A 838 -23.73 -1.63 5.26
CA PRO A 838 -22.78 -1.78 6.36
C PRO A 838 -21.35 -1.81 5.82
N LEU A 839 -20.42 -1.23 6.57
CA LEU A 839 -19.00 -1.33 6.24
C LEU A 839 -18.40 -2.55 6.94
N LYS A 840 -17.63 -3.33 6.19
CA LYS A 840 -16.78 -4.41 6.70
C LYS A 840 -15.33 -4.08 6.38
N ALA A 841 -14.43 -4.44 7.27
CA ALA A 841 -12.99 -4.32 7.04
C ALA A 841 -12.35 -5.69 7.20
N ALA A 842 -11.46 -6.03 6.26
CA ALA A 842 -10.66 -7.24 6.37
C ALA A 842 -9.27 -7.04 5.74
N VAL A 843 -8.29 -7.71 6.33
CA VAL A 843 -6.90 -7.80 5.89
C VAL A 843 -6.42 -9.21 6.19
N ARG A 844 -5.52 -9.75 5.37
CA ARG A 844 -5.06 -11.13 5.55
C ARG A 844 -3.56 -11.28 5.48
N ILE A 845 -3.07 -12.37 6.03
CA ILE A 845 -1.72 -12.87 5.86
C ILE A 845 -1.83 -14.19 5.11
N LEU A 846 -1.26 -14.25 3.89
CA LEU A 846 -1.34 -15.47 3.08
C LEU A 846 -0.71 -16.65 3.82
N PRO A 847 -1.26 -17.87 3.70
CA PRO A 847 -0.82 -19.01 4.50
C PRO A 847 0.70 -19.26 4.49
N PRO A 848 1.43 -19.13 3.36
CA PRO A 848 2.89 -19.29 3.35
C PRO A 848 3.70 -18.26 4.13
N PHE A 849 3.10 -17.12 4.47
CA PHE A 849 3.67 -16.06 5.30
C PHE A 849 3.20 -16.12 6.76
N GLN A 850 2.22 -16.97 7.08
CA GLN A 850 1.73 -17.11 8.44
C GLN A 850 2.77 -17.77 9.33
N ARG A 851 2.97 -17.22 10.52
CA ARG A 851 3.94 -17.77 11.48
C ARG A 851 3.47 -19.11 12.01
N LEU A 852 4.43 -20.02 12.19
CA LEU A 852 4.19 -21.24 12.93
C LEU A 852 3.66 -20.91 14.34
N GLY A 853 2.48 -21.44 14.68
CA GLY A 853 1.81 -21.16 15.95
C GLY A 853 0.89 -19.93 15.95
N GLY A 854 0.71 -19.26 14.81
CA GLY A 854 -0.23 -18.16 14.64
C GLY A 854 0.18 -16.87 15.37
N TYR A 855 -0.82 -16.12 15.84
CA TYR A 855 -0.64 -14.75 16.36
C TYR A 855 -1.23 -14.53 17.77
N PRO A 856 -0.86 -15.34 18.78
CA PRO A 856 -1.37 -15.18 20.14
C PRO A 856 -0.97 -13.83 20.74
N GLY A 857 -1.93 -13.12 21.34
CA GLY A 857 -1.69 -11.81 21.96
C GLY A 857 -1.43 -10.68 20.95
N SER A 858 -1.71 -10.90 19.67
CA SER A 858 -1.65 -9.86 18.65
C SER A 858 -2.80 -8.86 18.77
N LYS A 859 -2.61 -7.69 18.17
CA LYS A 859 -3.60 -6.63 18.04
C LYS A 859 -3.64 -6.16 16.59
N MET A 860 -4.78 -6.35 15.94
CA MET A 860 -5.07 -5.80 14.61
C MET A 860 -6.06 -4.66 14.75
N THR A 861 -5.77 -3.52 14.11
CA THR A 861 -6.69 -2.37 14.04
C THR A 861 -6.81 -1.85 12.62
N VAL A 862 -7.95 -1.23 12.33
CA VAL A 862 -8.16 -0.44 11.12
C VAL A 862 -8.59 0.98 11.50
N GLU A 863 -7.85 1.97 11.02
CA GLU A 863 -8.27 3.37 11.01
C GLU A 863 -9.00 3.64 9.70
N VAL A 864 -10.28 3.98 9.78
CA VAL A 864 -11.13 4.33 8.63
C VAL A 864 -11.25 5.85 8.55
N GLU A 865 -10.64 6.43 7.53
CA GLU A 865 -10.86 7.82 7.15
C GLU A 865 -11.99 7.90 6.11
N ARG A 866 -13.04 8.65 6.42
CA ARG A 866 -14.26 8.73 5.60
C ARG A 866 -14.76 10.15 5.40
N PRO A 867 -15.39 10.45 4.25
CA PRO A 867 -16.01 11.74 3.98
C PRO A 867 -17.17 12.04 4.94
N THR A 868 -17.31 13.31 5.30
CA THR A 868 -18.40 13.80 6.16
C THR A 868 -19.57 14.39 5.36
N ALA A 869 -19.40 14.57 4.04
CA ALA A 869 -20.42 15.05 3.13
C ALA A 869 -20.30 14.32 1.79
N GLY A 870 -21.45 13.97 1.20
CA GLY A 870 -21.51 13.25 -0.07
C GLY A 870 -20.96 14.07 -1.23
N LEU A 871 -20.15 13.41 -2.05
CA LEU A 871 -19.46 14.01 -3.19
C LEU A 871 -20.46 14.65 -4.16
N GLY A 872 -21.50 13.93 -4.58
CA GLY A 872 -22.48 14.47 -5.53
C GLY A 872 -23.20 15.72 -5.02
N GLY A 873 -23.45 15.82 -3.72
CA GLY A 873 -24.03 17.01 -3.08
C GLY A 873 -23.06 18.20 -2.99
N LEU A 874 -21.76 17.95 -2.87
CA LEU A 874 -20.73 19.00 -2.93
C LEU A 874 -20.58 19.52 -4.38
N VAL A 875 -20.51 18.62 -5.36
CA VAL A 875 -20.39 18.98 -6.79
C VAL A 875 -21.63 19.74 -7.29
N LYS A 876 -22.83 19.38 -6.83
CA LYS A 876 -24.06 20.12 -7.17
C LYS A 876 -24.02 21.59 -6.74
N ARG A 877 -23.29 21.93 -5.67
CA ARG A 877 -23.22 23.29 -5.09
C ARG A 877 -22.21 24.20 -5.78
N THR A 878 -21.24 23.65 -6.50
CA THR A 878 -20.31 24.45 -7.31
C THR A 878 -21.06 25.01 -8.53
N THR A 879 -21.18 26.34 -8.61
CA THR A 879 -21.98 27.07 -9.62
C THR A 879 -21.55 26.73 -11.05
N ARG A 880 -22.46 26.19 -11.87
CA ARG A 880 -22.26 25.99 -13.31
C ARG A 880 -22.76 27.19 -14.12
N SER A 881 -21.91 27.71 -15.00
CA SER A 881 -22.32 28.62 -16.08
C SER A 881 -22.32 27.82 -17.39
N ALA A 882 -23.52 27.54 -17.92
CA ALA A 882 -23.83 26.90 -19.21
C ALA A 882 -24.05 25.36 -19.25
N THR A 883 -25.01 24.99 -20.12
CA THR A 883 -25.34 23.62 -20.56
C THR A 883 -24.19 23.08 -21.41
N VAL A 884 -23.49 22.06 -20.93
CA VAL A 884 -22.34 21.47 -21.63
C VAL A 884 -22.83 20.23 -22.38
N LYS A 885 -22.76 20.23 -23.71
CA LYS A 885 -22.67 18.96 -24.46
C LYS A 885 -21.37 18.30 -24.03
N ALA A 886 -21.37 16.99 -23.79
CA ALA A 886 -20.21 16.22 -23.33
C ALA A 886 -18.88 16.78 -23.88
N ASP A 887 -18.14 17.39 -22.96
CA ASP A 887 -16.79 18.01 -23.05
C ASP A 887 -16.62 19.49 -23.44
N PRO A 888 -15.81 20.30 -22.69
CA PRO A 888 -14.40 20.04 -22.34
C PRO A 888 -14.06 20.00 -20.83
N VAL A 889 -13.40 18.91 -20.40
CA VAL A 889 -12.94 18.50 -19.05
C VAL A 889 -12.18 19.59 -18.27
N GLY A 890 -11.50 20.52 -18.94
CA GLY A 890 -10.49 21.35 -18.28
C GLY A 890 -10.99 22.35 -17.22
N SER A 891 -12.23 22.86 -17.25
CA SER A 891 -12.70 23.83 -16.24
C SER A 891 -13.39 23.18 -15.04
N LEU A 892 -14.13 22.09 -15.28
CA LEU A 892 -14.84 21.35 -14.25
C LEU A 892 -13.86 20.53 -13.41
N GLU A 893 -12.91 19.83 -14.02
CA GLU A 893 -11.90 19.06 -13.28
C GLU A 893 -11.03 19.95 -12.39
N ARG A 894 -10.70 21.19 -12.84
CA ARG A 894 -10.03 22.20 -12.02
C ARG A 894 -10.89 22.69 -10.84
N GLN A 895 -12.20 22.89 -11.05
CA GLN A 895 -13.11 23.29 -9.96
C GLN A 895 -13.36 22.15 -8.96
N LEU A 896 -13.47 20.93 -9.46
CA LEU A 896 -13.61 19.72 -8.67
C LEU A 896 -12.35 19.48 -7.86
N GLY A 897 -11.17 19.52 -8.48
CA GLY A 897 -9.87 19.30 -7.82
C GLY A 897 -9.58 20.23 -6.65
N ALA A 898 -10.09 21.48 -6.67
CA ALA A 898 -9.94 22.44 -5.58
C ALA A 898 -10.88 22.19 -4.38
N MET A 899 -11.83 21.26 -4.50
CA MET A 899 -12.81 20.98 -3.47
C MET A 899 -12.17 20.27 -2.28
N LYS A 900 -12.23 20.89 -1.10
CA LYS A 900 -11.86 20.25 0.17
C LYS A 900 -13.01 19.41 0.68
N ILE A 901 -12.82 18.08 0.68
CA ILE A 901 -13.77 17.13 1.26
C ILE A 901 -13.34 16.91 2.70
N ALA A 902 -14.13 17.37 3.67
CA ALA A 902 -13.84 17.16 5.08
C ALA A 902 -14.01 15.67 5.42
N THR A 903 -13.02 15.10 6.10
CA THR A 903 -13.02 13.71 6.53
C THR A 903 -13.08 13.58 8.05
N ARG A 904 -13.45 12.39 8.52
CA ARG A 904 -13.36 11.96 9.91
C ARG A 904 -12.65 10.61 9.97
N LYS A 905 -11.89 10.40 11.03
CA LYS A 905 -11.20 9.14 11.34
C LYS A 905 -11.90 8.43 12.48
N ASP A 906 -12.14 7.14 12.31
CA ASP A 906 -12.65 6.23 13.34
C ASP A 906 -11.72 5.00 13.39
N VAL A 907 -11.46 4.43 14.56
CA VAL A 907 -10.55 3.27 14.72
C VAL A 907 -11.33 2.09 15.27
N TYR A 908 -11.13 0.92 14.68
CA TYR A 908 -11.79 -0.34 15.05
C TYR A 908 -10.75 -1.45 15.24
N GLU A 909 -11.04 -2.40 16.12
CA GLU A 909 -10.25 -3.62 16.27
C GLU A 909 -10.76 -4.68 15.29
N LEU A 910 -9.85 -5.44 14.70
CA LEU A 910 -10.16 -6.61 13.87
C LEU A 910 -9.72 -7.87 14.61
N ASN A 911 -10.35 -9.00 14.30
CA ASN A 911 -10.07 -10.26 14.97
C ASN A 911 -10.01 -11.43 13.98
N ASP A 912 -9.40 -12.53 14.43
CA ASP A 912 -9.24 -13.81 13.70
C ASP A 912 -9.72 -14.95 14.63
N PHE A 913 -10.93 -14.78 15.19
CA PHE A 913 -11.53 -15.67 16.20
C PHE A 913 -12.87 -16.29 15.77
N GLY A 914 -13.28 -16.11 14.51
CA GLY A 914 -14.58 -16.54 14.00
C GLY A 914 -15.76 -15.80 14.65
N LYS A 915 -15.60 -14.50 14.96
CA LYS A 915 -16.59 -13.65 15.65
C LYS A 915 -16.63 -12.23 15.09
N ASP A 916 -17.75 -11.53 15.36
CA ASP A 916 -17.91 -10.09 15.10
C ASP A 916 -17.62 -9.68 13.64
N GLY A 917 -18.01 -10.52 12.68
CA GLY A 917 -17.78 -10.33 11.25
C GLY A 917 -16.63 -11.16 10.69
N ASP A 918 -15.82 -11.79 11.56
CA ASP A 918 -14.84 -12.80 11.18
C ASP A 918 -15.48 -14.18 11.03
N GLU A 919 -15.23 -14.82 9.88
CA GLU A 919 -15.92 -16.05 9.50
C GLU A 919 -15.27 -17.30 10.09
N HIS A 920 -13.94 -17.33 10.16
CA HIS A 920 -13.17 -18.50 10.58
C HIS A 920 -12.04 -18.11 11.51
N ALA A 921 -11.93 -18.81 12.63
CA ALA A 921 -10.87 -18.57 13.58
C ALA A 921 -9.51 -19.09 13.10
N LEU A 922 -8.45 -18.34 13.37
CA LEU A 922 -7.05 -18.70 13.17
C LEU A 922 -6.67 -19.02 11.73
N ASN A 923 -7.36 -18.42 10.75
CA ASN A 923 -7.05 -18.60 9.33
C ASN A 923 -6.11 -17.51 8.80
N GLY A 924 -5.69 -16.56 9.64
CA GLY A 924 -4.82 -15.44 9.28
C GLY A 924 -5.52 -14.33 8.48
N THR A 925 -6.85 -14.38 8.38
CA THR A 925 -7.69 -13.26 7.94
C THR A 925 -8.23 -12.56 9.18
N PHE A 926 -7.96 -11.27 9.28
CA PHE A 926 -8.44 -10.44 10.37
C PHE A 926 -9.56 -9.57 9.84
N SER A 927 -10.77 -9.72 10.38
CA SER A 927 -11.92 -8.98 9.88
C SER A 927 -12.88 -8.56 10.99
N ALA A 928 -13.74 -7.58 10.67
CA ALA A 928 -14.83 -7.15 11.54
C ALA A 928 -15.94 -6.44 10.76
N ASP A 929 -17.18 -6.63 11.20
CA ASP A 929 -18.31 -5.78 10.86
C ASP A 929 -18.19 -4.46 11.62
N LEU A 930 -18.07 -3.35 10.89
CA LEU A 930 -17.90 -2.05 11.52
C LEU A 930 -19.26 -1.54 12.00
N PRO A 931 -19.35 -0.91 13.19
CA PRO A 931 -20.59 -0.34 13.72
C PRO A 931 -20.96 0.99 13.02
N ILE A 932 -20.65 1.10 11.73
CA ILE A 932 -20.93 2.25 10.86
C ILE A 932 -21.37 1.74 9.48
N SER A 933 -22.24 2.51 8.84
CA SER A 933 -22.60 2.30 7.44
C SER A 933 -21.87 3.29 6.53
N ALA A 934 -21.84 2.99 5.24
CA ALA A 934 -21.41 3.90 4.18
C ALA A 934 -22.39 5.09 4.08
N ALA A 935 -22.24 6.10 4.93
CA ALA A 935 -23.25 7.15 5.11
C ALA A 935 -23.36 8.08 3.90
N VAL A 936 -22.24 8.32 3.20
CA VAL A 936 -22.14 9.22 2.06
C VAL A 936 -21.21 8.64 1.00
N ASP A 937 -21.40 9.05 -0.25
CA ASP A 937 -20.57 8.68 -1.40
C ASP A 937 -19.20 9.39 -1.38
N GLY A 938 -18.19 8.73 -1.92
CA GLY A 938 -16.83 9.25 -2.02
C GLY A 938 -15.76 8.24 -1.64
N MET A 939 -14.53 8.74 -1.45
CA MET A 939 -13.37 7.91 -1.14
C MET A 939 -13.21 7.68 0.37
N TYR A 940 -13.14 6.42 0.76
CA TYR A 940 -12.78 5.97 2.10
C TYR A 940 -11.35 5.42 2.06
N THR A 941 -10.59 5.62 3.13
CA THR A 941 -9.23 5.08 3.27
C THR A 941 -9.15 4.22 4.51
N TYR A 942 -8.67 3.00 4.35
CA TYR A 942 -8.45 2.05 5.43
C TYR A 942 -6.95 1.97 5.68
N HIS A 943 -6.54 2.19 6.94
CA HIS A 943 -5.16 2.04 7.39
C HIS A 943 -5.10 0.94 8.44
N PHE A 944 -4.66 -0.25 8.04
CA PHE A 944 -4.49 -1.40 8.89
C PHE A 944 -3.16 -1.32 9.64
N ARG A 945 -3.18 -1.66 10.93
CA ARG A 945 -2.00 -1.72 11.80
C ARG A 945 -2.04 -3.02 12.60
N PHE A 946 -0.94 -3.77 12.55
CA PHE A 946 -0.81 -5.07 13.19
C PHE A 946 0.40 -5.11 14.10
N ASP A 947 0.13 -5.21 15.40
CA ASP A 947 1.13 -5.41 16.44
C ASP A 947 1.07 -6.85 16.93
N TYR A 948 2.19 -7.56 16.99
CA TYR A 948 2.22 -8.91 17.53
C TYR A 948 3.53 -9.27 18.23
N PRO A 949 3.46 -10.07 19.31
CA PRO A 949 4.65 -10.52 20.01
C PRO A 949 5.37 -11.63 19.23
N VAL A 950 6.69 -11.52 19.12
CA VAL A 950 7.56 -12.57 18.56
C VAL A 950 8.91 -12.55 19.26
N ALA A 951 9.36 -13.69 19.78
CA ALA A 951 10.67 -13.84 20.43
C ALA A 951 11.03 -12.76 21.48
N GLY A 952 10.06 -12.31 22.29
CA GLY A 952 10.27 -11.27 23.32
C GLY A 952 10.30 -9.83 22.79
N CYS A 953 9.92 -9.64 21.52
CA CYS A 953 9.86 -8.39 20.79
C CYS A 953 8.41 -8.11 20.31
N MET A 954 8.05 -6.86 20.06
CA MET A 954 6.76 -6.48 19.48
C MET A 954 6.97 -6.02 18.04
N ALA A 955 6.55 -6.82 17.07
CA ALA A 955 6.67 -6.51 15.65
C ALA A 955 5.48 -5.67 15.20
N HIS A 956 5.72 -4.78 14.22
CA HIS A 956 4.70 -3.92 13.61
C HIS A 956 4.61 -4.15 12.10
N ARG A 957 3.38 -4.13 11.57
CA ARG A 957 3.09 -4.16 10.12
C ARG A 957 1.94 -3.20 9.81
N GLU A 958 2.00 -2.59 8.64
CA GLU A 958 0.94 -1.70 8.17
C GLU A 958 0.52 -2.01 6.74
N LEU A 959 -0.72 -1.63 6.40
CA LEU A 959 -1.24 -1.65 5.03
C LEU A 959 -2.23 -0.50 4.86
N LYS A 960 -2.21 0.17 3.72
CA LYS A 960 -3.22 1.17 3.35
C LYS A 960 -3.95 0.74 2.08
N GLN A 961 -5.26 0.96 2.04
CA GLN A 961 -6.10 0.73 0.88
C GLN A 961 -7.17 1.82 0.78
N SER A 962 -7.59 2.13 -0.43
CA SER A 962 -8.71 3.02 -0.71
C SER A 962 -9.93 2.23 -1.21
N LEU A 963 -11.12 2.62 -0.74
CA LEU A 963 -12.42 2.05 -1.12
C LEU A 963 -13.36 3.16 -1.58
N PHE A 964 -13.91 3.06 -2.79
CA PHE A 964 -14.92 4.01 -3.26
C PHE A 964 -16.33 3.55 -2.85
N VAL A 965 -17.10 4.46 -2.27
CA VAL A 965 -18.54 4.25 -2.00
C VAL A 965 -19.36 5.00 -3.03
N ASP A 966 -20.21 4.29 -3.77
CA ASP A 966 -21.14 4.89 -4.73
C ASP A 966 -22.55 5.11 -4.15
N VAL A 967 -23.37 5.93 -4.81
CA VAL A 967 -24.73 6.23 -4.34
C VAL A 967 -25.67 5.06 -4.64
N LYS A 968 -26.35 4.53 -3.61
CA LYS A 968 -27.42 3.53 -3.75
C LYS A 968 -28.73 4.18 -4.18
N VAL A 969 -28.88 4.50 -5.46
CA VAL A 969 -30.07 5.20 -5.97
C VAL A 969 -31.36 4.46 -5.59
N ASN A 970 -32.27 5.20 -4.95
CA ASN A 970 -33.59 4.75 -4.60
C ASN A 970 -34.61 5.43 -5.53
N PRO A 971 -35.28 4.67 -6.43
CA PRO A 971 -36.28 5.22 -7.35
C PRO A 971 -37.43 5.97 -6.67
N GLU A 972 -37.81 5.58 -5.44
CA GLU A 972 -38.92 6.18 -4.71
C GLU A 972 -38.58 7.56 -4.12
N ARG A 973 -37.28 7.80 -3.87
CA ARG A 973 -36.75 9.07 -3.35
C ARG A 973 -36.27 10.00 -4.46
N SER A 974 -35.90 9.41 -5.59
CA SER A 974 -35.46 10.12 -6.78
C SER A 974 -36.61 10.88 -7.44
N LYS A 975 -36.39 12.15 -7.78
CA LYS A 975 -37.41 12.95 -8.47
C LYS A 975 -37.41 12.62 -9.96
N VAL A 976 -38.55 12.15 -10.48
CA VAL A 976 -38.76 11.92 -11.91
C VAL A 976 -39.81 12.89 -12.44
N THR A 977 -39.49 13.56 -13.54
CA THR A 977 -40.40 14.46 -14.25
C THR A 977 -40.42 14.10 -15.73
N VAL A 978 -41.62 13.95 -16.28
CA VAL A 978 -41.81 13.62 -17.70
C VAL A 978 -42.22 14.90 -18.42
N GLY A 979 -41.47 15.30 -19.44
CA GLY A 979 -41.84 16.41 -20.30
C GLY A 979 -42.73 15.99 -21.47
N ASP A 980 -43.17 16.96 -22.26
CA ASP A 980 -44.08 16.72 -23.37
C ASP A 980 -43.45 15.83 -24.46
N PRO A 981 -44.18 14.81 -24.97
CA PRO A 981 -43.67 13.92 -25.99
C PRO A 981 -43.49 14.65 -27.33
N LYS A 982 -42.41 14.32 -28.04
CA LYS A 982 -42.20 14.72 -29.43
C LYS A 982 -42.48 13.53 -30.35
N ALA A 983 -43.22 13.75 -31.43
CA ALA A 983 -43.44 12.73 -32.45
C ALA A 983 -42.11 12.37 -33.14
N SER A 984 -41.87 11.07 -33.34
CA SER A 984 -40.69 10.53 -34.03
C SER A 984 -41.11 9.30 -34.85
N GLY A 985 -41.63 9.53 -36.06
CA GLY A 985 -42.19 8.46 -36.88
C GLY A 985 -43.48 7.88 -36.28
N ARG A 986 -43.49 6.56 -36.02
CA ARG A 986 -44.59 5.82 -35.34
C ARG A 986 -44.39 5.71 -33.82
N ASP A 987 -43.42 6.44 -33.28
CA ASP A 987 -43.09 6.44 -31.85
C ASP A 987 -43.20 7.85 -31.28
N ARG A 988 -43.46 7.92 -29.97
CA ARG A 988 -43.42 9.15 -29.16
C ARG A 988 -42.15 9.15 -28.31
N VAL A 989 -41.37 10.21 -28.37
CA VAL A 989 -40.17 10.37 -27.54
C VAL A 989 -40.46 11.31 -26.38
N TYR A 990 -40.45 10.77 -25.17
CA TYR A 990 -40.63 11.51 -23.92
C TYR A 990 -39.26 11.93 -23.35
N PRO A 991 -39.02 13.23 -23.11
CA PRO A 991 -37.87 13.67 -22.33
C PRO A 991 -38.16 13.44 -20.83
N VAL A 992 -37.50 12.46 -20.24
CA VAL A 992 -37.65 12.12 -18.82
C VAL A 992 -36.48 12.69 -18.04
N ALA A 993 -36.73 13.68 -17.19
CA ALA A 993 -35.73 14.25 -16.30
C ALA A 993 -35.76 13.54 -14.93
N VAL A 994 -34.61 13.02 -14.51
CA VAL A 994 -34.41 12.28 -13.25
C VAL A 994 -33.36 13.02 -12.41
N ALA A 995 -33.64 13.25 -11.13
CA ALA A 995 -32.65 13.66 -10.13
C ALA A 995 -32.42 12.47 -9.18
N PRO A 996 -31.39 11.63 -9.43
CA PRO A 996 -31.15 10.42 -8.66
C PRO A 996 -30.73 10.73 -7.23
N GLN A 997 -31.35 10.05 -6.28
CA GLN A 997 -31.09 10.18 -4.85
C GLN A 997 -31.22 8.82 -4.16
N ASP A 998 -30.39 8.57 -3.14
CA ASP A 998 -30.52 7.39 -2.29
C ASP A 998 -31.57 7.55 -1.17
N ALA A 999 -31.67 6.54 -0.30
CA ALA A 999 -32.56 6.55 0.86
C ALA A 999 -32.16 7.59 1.94
N LEU A 1000 -30.87 7.90 2.05
CA LEU A 1000 -30.26 8.78 3.05
C LEU A 1000 -30.28 10.26 2.65
N GLY A 1001 -30.61 10.54 1.39
CA GLY A 1001 -30.66 11.88 0.82
C GLY A 1001 -29.44 12.28 0.02
N ASN A 1002 -28.44 11.41 -0.15
CA ASN A 1002 -27.29 11.67 -1.01
C ASN A 1002 -27.74 11.68 -2.47
N VAL A 1003 -27.31 12.68 -3.21
CA VAL A 1003 -27.58 12.82 -4.65
C VAL A 1003 -26.35 12.37 -5.42
N ILE A 1004 -26.54 11.77 -6.60
CA ILE A 1004 -25.42 11.41 -7.49
C ILE A 1004 -24.59 12.64 -7.88
N GLY A 1005 -25.23 13.81 -7.94
CA GLY A 1005 -24.61 15.01 -8.49
C GLY A 1005 -24.44 14.91 -10.00
N PRO A 1006 -23.83 15.90 -10.64
CA PRO A 1006 -23.65 15.91 -12.09
C PRO A 1006 -22.33 15.24 -12.53
N GLY A 1007 -22.15 15.01 -13.83
CA GLY A 1007 -20.92 14.46 -14.45
C GLY A 1007 -20.84 12.93 -14.55
N ARG A 1008 -21.80 12.19 -13.98
CA ARG A 1008 -21.90 10.73 -14.09
C ARG A 1008 -22.65 10.29 -15.35
N ALA A 1009 -22.16 9.28 -16.06
CA ALA A 1009 -22.86 8.68 -17.20
C ALA A 1009 -23.56 7.38 -16.75
N PRO A 1010 -24.90 7.30 -16.78
CA PRO A 1010 -25.59 6.06 -16.41
C PRO A 1010 -25.44 5.00 -17.49
N LYS A 1011 -25.23 3.75 -17.08
CA LYS A 1011 -25.58 2.59 -17.91
C LYS A 1011 -27.11 2.56 -18.01
N LEU A 1012 -27.61 2.75 -19.22
CA LEU A 1012 -29.03 2.89 -19.49
C LEU A 1012 -29.56 1.64 -20.19
N ALA A 1013 -30.59 1.03 -19.61
CA ALA A 1013 -31.33 -0.07 -20.23
C ALA A 1013 -32.83 0.22 -20.17
N CYS A 1014 -33.58 -0.11 -21.21
CA CYS A 1014 -35.03 0.07 -21.22
C CYS A 1014 -35.75 -1.26 -21.33
N ALA A 1015 -36.80 -1.42 -20.53
CA ALA A 1015 -37.69 -2.55 -20.65
C ALA A 1015 -38.59 -2.36 -21.88
N LYS A 1016 -38.74 -3.44 -22.65
CA LYS A 1016 -39.74 -3.50 -23.74
C LYS A 1016 -41.14 -3.24 -23.16
N PRO A 1017 -42.05 -2.56 -23.90
CA PRO A 1017 -41.96 -2.21 -25.33
C PRO A 1017 -41.16 -0.93 -25.64
N CYS A 1018 -40.57 -0.28 -24.64
CA CYS A 1018 -39.96 1.03 -24.79
C CYS A 1018 -38.46 0.91 -25.07
N ALA A 1019 -37.90 1.90 -25.76
CA ALA A 1019 -36.49 1.95 -26.10
C ALA A 1019 -35.86 3.26 -25.60
N CYS A 1020 -34.58 3.22 -25.29
CA CYS A 1020 -33.83 4.42 -24.97
C CYS A 1020 -32.48 4.41 -25.69
N ASP A 1021 -31.96 5.61 -25.93
CA ASP A 1021 -30.63 5.83 -26.49
C ASP A 1021 -29.71 6.34 -25.40
N ALA A 1022 -28.75 5.51 -24.99
CA ALA A 1022 -27.74 5.88 -24.00
C ALA A 1022 -26.88 7.08 -24.44
N LYS A 1023 -26.75 7.32 -25.76
CA LYS A 1023 -26.03 8.48 -26.31
C LYS A 1023 -26.84 9.78 -26.21
N ALA A 1024 -28.12 9.70 -25.89
CA ALA A 1024 -29.03 10.84 -25.78
C ALA A 1024 -29.24 11.32 -24.33
N VAL A 1025 -28.53 10.75 -23.35
CA VAL A 1025 -28.58 11.22 -21.96
C VAL A 1025 -27.89 12.58 -21.85
N VAL A 1026 -28.62 13.58 -21.33
CA VAL A 1026 -28.10 14.93 -21.11
C VAL A 1026 -28.00 15.21 -19.62
N ASP A 1027 -26.78 15.36 -19.10
CA ASP A 1027 -26.54 15.93 -17.77
C ASP A 1027 -26.82 17.45 -17.80
N ARG A 1028 -27.80 17.92 -17.04
CA ARG A 1028 -28.10 19.36 -16.91
C ARG A 1028 -27.11 20.11 -16.04
N GLY A 1029 -26.32 19.38 -15.28
CA GLY A 1029 -25.28 19.91 -14.42
C GLY A 1029 -25.69 20.41 -13.05
N ASP A 1030 -26.98 20.30 -12.74
CA ASP A 1030 -27.52 20.50 -11.40
C ASP A 1030 -27.78 19.17 -10.66
N GLY A 1031 -27.23 18.06 -11.19
CA GLY A 1031 -27.49 16.70 -10.74
C GLY A 1031 -28.77 16.06 -11.30
N THR A 1032 -29.39 16.71 -12.30
CA THR A 1032 -30.54 16.17 -13.04
C THR A 1032 -30.11 15.68 -14.43
N TYR A 1033 -30.60 14.51 -14.82
CA TYR A 1033 -30.30 13.84 -16.09
C TYR A 1033 -31.56 13.74 -16.94
N VAL A 1034 -31.48 14.13 -18.21
CA VAL A 1034 -32.58 13.97 -19.17
C VAL A 1034 -32.33 12.76 -20.04
N ILE A 1035 -33.29 11.84 -20.06
CA ILE A 1035 -33.26 10.61 -20.84
C ILE A 1035 -34.37 10.69 -21.90
N GLY A 1036 -34.02 10.44 -23.16
CA GLY A 1036 -35.00 10.32 -24.24
C GLY A 1036 -35.60 8.91 -24.28
N LEU A 1037 -36.83 8.75 -23.80
CA LEU A 1037 -37.54 7.48 -23.79
C LEU A 1037 -38.48 7.39 -25.01
N ARG A 1038 -38.19 6.47 -25.93
CA ARG A 1038 -39.01 6.19 -27.11
C ARG A 1038 -40.07 5.16 -26.78
N VAL A 1039 -41.33 5.52 -26.97
CA VAL A 1039 -42.52 4.73 -26.66
C VAL A 1039 -43.29 4.51 -27.97
N PRO A 1040 -43.49 3.25 -28.40
CA PRO A 1040 -44.29 2.96 -29.60
C PRO A 1040 -45.71 3.53 -29.48
N ASP A 1041 -46.32 3.95 -30.58
CA ASP A 1041 -47.72 4.41 -30.58
C ASP A 1041 -48.71 3.35 -30.07
N SER A 1042 -48.34 2.06 -30.18
CA SER A 1042 -49.10 0.93 -29.65
C SER A 1042 -49.00 0.74 -28.12
N ALA A 1043 -48.17 1.52 -27.42
CA ALA A 1043 -47.93 1.40 -25.99
C ALA A 1043 -48.16 2.73 -25.25
N GLU A 1044 -48.52 2.64 -23.97
CA GLU A 1044 -48.59 3.81 -23.07
C GLU A 1044 -47.30 3.95 -22.25
N LEU A 1045 -46.97 5.19 -21.87
CA LEU A 1045 -45.80 5.49 -21.03
C LEU A 1045 -45.82 4.72 -19.71
N ALA A 1046 -47.00 4.45 -19.14
CA ALA A 1046 -47.15 3.71 -17.89
C ALA A 1046 -46.66 2.25 -17.99
N ALA A 1047 -46.61 1.69 -19.20
CA ALA A 1047 -46.05 0.35 -19.46
C ALA A 1047 -44.52 0.37 -19.60
N CYS A 1048 -43.89 1.56 -19.62
CA CYS A 1048 -42.44 1.68 -19.72
C CYS A 1048 -41.76 1.62 -18.35
N SER A 1049 -40.54 1.11 -18.37
CA SER A 1049 -39.56 1.35 -17.31
C SER A 1049 -38.17 1.43 -17.92
N PHE A 1050 -37.27 2.13 -17.24
CA PHE A 1050 -35.86 2.18 -17.61
C PHE A 1050 -35.01 1.96 -16.37
N GLU A 1051 -33.83 1.40 -16.57
CA GLU A 1051 -32.80 1.23 -15.56
C GLU A 1051 -31.70 2.25 -15.83
N ALA A 1052 -31.37 3.03 -14.81
CA ALA A 1052 -30.29 3.99 -14.84
C ALA A 1052 -29.66 4.04 -13.45
N PHE A 1053 -28.34 4.26 -13.38
CA PHE A 1053 -27.62 4.35 -12.10
C PHE A 1053 -27.84 3.13 -11.19
N GLY A 1054 -27.99 1.95 -11.79
CA GLY A 1054 -28.24 0.69 -11.07
C GLY A 1054 -29.61 0.60 -10.39
N ALA A 1055 -30.59 1.42 -10.79
CA ALA A 1055 -31.93 1.42 -10.24
C ALA A 1055 -33.00 1.48 -11.35
N ARG A 1056 -34.13 0.80 -11.13
CA ARG A 1056 -35.25 0.73 -12.08
C ARG A 1056 -36.32 1.77 -11.78
N PHE A 1057 -36.64 2.59 -12.77
CA PHE A 1057 -37.66 3.62 -12.73
C PHE A 1057 -38.87 3.20 -13.56
N ALA A 1058 -40.04 3.13 -12.94
CA ALA A 1058 -41.31 2.82 -13.60
C ALA A 1058 -42.28 4.00 -13.50
N PHE A 1059 -43.12 4.19 -14.52
CA PHE A 1059 -44.07 5.32 -14.59
C PHE A 1059 -45.51 4.97 -14.14
N GLY A 1060 -45.76 3.70 -13.77
CA GLY A 1060 -47.06 3.22 -13.29
C GLY A 1060 -47.43 3.70 -11.87
N LYS A 1061 -48.72 3.60 -11.51
CA LYS A 1061 -49.27 4.07 -10.21
C LYS A 1061 -48.47 3.50 -9.02
N ARG A 1062 -48.11 4.40 -8.10
CA ARG A 1062 -47.49 4.10 -6.80
C ARG A 1062 -48.27 2.97 -6.09
N PRO A 1063 -47.61 1.96 -5.51
CA PRO A 1063 -48.25 1.08 -4.54
C PRO A 1063 -48.84 1.93 -3.42
N ALA A 1064 -50.08 1.64 -3.01
CA ALA A 1064 -50.67 2.27 -1.84
C ALA A 1064 -49.83 1.94 -0.61
N PHE A 1065 -49.41 2.95 0.16
CA PHE A 1065 -48.76 2.76 1.45
C PHE A 1065 -49.64 1.88 2.36
N PRO A 1066 -49.09 0.91 3.12
CA PRO A 1066 -49.80 0.37 4.26
C PRO A 1066 -50.01 1.52 5.26
N SER A 1067 -51.25 1.69 5.72
CA SER A 1067 -51.63 2.71 6.70
C SER A 1067 -50.80 2.57 7.98
N ARG A 1068 -50.49 3.72 8.59
CA ARG A 1068 -49.75 3.90 9.86
C ARG A 1068 -50.31 3.19 11.10
N ASP A 1069 -51.31 2.33 10.95
CA ASP A 1069 -52.08 1.72 12.04
C ASP A 1069 -51.82 0.22 12.23
N SER A 1070 -50.69 -0.31 11.76
CA SER A 1070 -50.26 -1.66 12.12
C SER A 1070 -49.26 -1.57 13.30
N PRO A 1071 -49.57 -2.14 14.48
CA PRO A 1071 -48.70 -2.06 15.66
C PRO A 1071 -47.44 -2.92 15.47
N PRO A 1072 -46.36 -2.62 16.22
CA PRO A 1072 -44.98 -3.07 15.96
C PRO A 1072 -44.77 -4.58 15.99
#